data_AF-A0AB73U095-F1
#
_entry.id   AF-A0AB73U095-F1
#
_cell.length_a   1.000
_cell.length_b   1.000
_cell.length_c   1.000
_cell.angle_alpha   90.00
_cell.angle_beta   90.00
_cell.angle_gamma   90.00
#
_symmetry.space_group_name_H-M   'P 1'
#
loop_
_entity.id
_entity.type
_entity.pdbx_description
1 polymer ?
#
loop_
_entity_poly.entity_id
_entity_poly.type
_entity_poly.pdbx_seq_one_letter_code
_entity_poly.pdbx_strand_id
1 'polypeptide(L)'
;MGKFMGARMGFYVRKSVKAGPFRFNLSTSGLGVSVGVPGFRVTAGPRGNYVTVGRDGVYYRATLAGQNAQNQGASPQVIQQLPTCDRSGVVLEDVTGTTVVAMEPTGGGDVVEQLNAAASRLRFGWPLAALAFVFGLLAGMPLGIIIWVVLAPVCVWLILRDQARRSVVLFYDVGDEPARWFASVVEQWPWVSGSQKLWREIQSGAVATTYQFKTNSGASNVVSRQQATAHVNGPKELATNIYVPTISAGSAALYFLPDRVLVRDGKKYSDISYSHLCVSAGQTQFIESSAPPSDGVQIGHTWRYVNVKGGPDRRYKDNPVLPIMLYSTIDLTTPEGLRWHLQLSRKDAARSVVHVLSASPAVLGKSGPLTATLAPPAASPQARQSSPAPVPSAAQSAPPQIVRLVATKPEGRRNAIAKDSGVVRAHLSRSGKGHPMSETTFTAIDVETTGLDSEADRIVEIGLVKFTADGTVVDEFATLINNPGSSAGARETHGIHDADLVRAPSTEQVLAEVFAFIAGTVLVAHNLDFEEGFLSGASRRAGISMPSVVGVCTLQTSRRQLDGRAFSLFAMYKTATGNWHDHKHTALGDARAVREVLLWMLRTSPTTLRLTKSVPTLVPPAFQPCSISCRPVPLVSASVTELLDSFPQSSTRRAGDPVEIEKYLALLADAVEDGRLTYDEAAALTEQACLTRLTGPQLRELHYAAWQEAFSDVDGREWTSLTPVRRREMYLLADSLGLSELAGQINEVIQACAEPIPPAEGRYLKGLRIAIVGDHGEIVDLRKRAEMYGAKLAINVTKTVEWLATSTPDADDSRHNTARRLGIPIISSAQASTRLDDAIAEAELKAFERQRQVDEYAASRRQRQAEADAYWRPTWRAIELDRDPEFESWQ
;
A
#
# COMPACT_ATOMS: atom_id res chain seq x y z
N MET A 1 7.90 64.48 28.68
CA MET A 1 7.49 64.94 27.33
C MET A 1 8.53 64.46 26.34
N GLY A 2 8.29 63.76 25.23
CA GLY A 2 7.07 63.29 24.56
C GLY A 2 7.49 62.45 23.34
N LYS A 3 6.63 61.50 22.94
CA LYS A 3 6.72 60.63 21.75
C LYS A 3 6.88 61.44 20.45
N PHE A 4 7.49 60.85 19.41
CA PHE A 4 6.81 60.46 18.16
C PHE A 4 7.73 59.70 17.18
N MET A 5 7.16 58.65 16.59
CA MET A 5 7.69 57.77 15.54
C MET A 5 7.50 58.38 14.14
N GLY A 6 8.41 58.06 13.21
CA GLY A 6 8.05 57.67 11.84
C GLY A 6 8.27 58.69 10.71
N ALA A 7 9.24 58.39 9.82
CA ALA A 7 9.07 58.33 8.36
C ALA A 7 10.43 58.04 7.69
N ARG A 8 10.63 56.84 7.13
CA ARG A 8 11.69 56.57 6.14
C ARG A 8 11.08 56.74 4.75
N MET A 9 11.57 57.70 3.98
CA MET A 9 11.21 57.91 2.57
C MET A 9 11.65 56.71 1.71
N GLY A 10 10.75 56.16 0.90
CA GLY A 10 11.07 55.18 -0.14
C GLY A 10 11.11 55.84 -1.53
N PHE A 11 12.19 55.67 -2.26
CA PHE A 11 12.30 56.09 -3.67
C PHE A 11 11.46 55.16 -4.57
N TYR A 12 10.72 55.72 -5.54
CA TYR A 12 9.99 54.96 -6.56
C TYR A 12 10.67 55.14 -7.93
N VAL A 13 11.09 54.04 -8.56
CA VAL A 13 11.68 54.05 -9.92
C VAL A 13 10.58 53.77 -10.96
N ARG A 14 10.52 54.57 -12.04
CA ARG A 14 9.57 54.39 -13.15
C ARG A 14 9.75 53.01 -13.81
N LYS A 15 8.65 52.26 -13.99
CA LYS A 15 8.62 50.87 -14.53
C LYS A 15 9.08 50.70 -16.00
N SER A 16 9.42 51.76 -16.73
CA SER A 16 9.93 51.62 -18.10
C SER A 16 10.89 52.75 -18.47
N VAL A 17 11.93 52.42 -19.24
CA VAL A 17 12.91 53.35 -19.79
C VAL A 17 12.82 53.30 -21.32
N LYS A 18 12.76 54.46 -21.97
CA LYS A 18 12.79 54.59 -23.44
C LYS A 18 14.19 55.00 -23.87
N ALA A 19 14.76 54.30 -24.84
CA ALA A 19 16.00 54.69 -25.52
C ALA A 19 15.84 54.45 -27.02
N GLY A 20 15.60 55.53 -27.78
CA GLY A 20 15.37 55.46 -29.22
C GLY A 20 14.15 54.59 -29.61
N PRO A 21 14.26 53.70 -30.61
CA PRO A 21 13.15 52.83 -31.03
C PRO A 21 12.85 51.70 -30.02
N PHE A 22 13.66 51.58 -28.97
CA PHE A 22 13.55 50.55 -27.95
C PHE A 22 12.86 51.08 -26.69
N ARG A 23 11.93 50.30 -26.13
CA ARG A 23 11.39 50.50 -24.79
C ARG A 23 11.67 49.27 -23.94
N PHE A 24 12.35 49.51 -22.82
CA PHE A 24 12.70 48.52 -21.81
C PHE A 24 11.68 48.56 -20.69
N ASN A 25 10.96 47.46 -20.47
CA ASN A 25 10.02 47.32 -19.37
C ASN A 25 10.66 46.48 -18.26
N LEU A 26 10.71 47.02 -17.06
CA LEU A 26 11.21 46.34 -15.87
C LEU A 26 10.00 45.76 -15.13
N SER A 27 9.91 44.44 -15.06
CA SER A 27 8.91 43.75 -14.24
C SER A 27 9.58 42.74 -13.30
N THR A 28 8.85 42.28 -12.29
CA THR A 28 9.32 41.27 -11.32
C THR A 28 9.68 39.92 -11.96
N SER A 29 9.34 39.71 -13.22
CA SER A 29 9.63 38.48 -13.99
C SER A 29 10.72 38.66 -15.06
N GLY A 30 11.42 39.80 -15.08
CA GLY A 30 12.56 40.06 -15.96
C GLY A 30 12.43 41.28 -16.87
N LEU A 31 13.51 41.57 -17.61
CA LEU A 31 13.63 42.70 -18.54
C LEU A 31 13.01 42.35 -19.91
N GLY A 32 12.00 43.10 -20.33
CA GLY A 32 11.41 42.95 -21.68
C GLY A 32 11.86 44.08 -22.61
N VAL A 33 12.15 43.75 -23.88
CA VAL A 33 12.53 44.73 -24.91
C VAL A 33 11.43 44.80 -25.97
N SER A 34 10.91 45.99 -26.22
CA SER A 34 9.93 46.24 -27.29
C SER A 34 10.48 47.21 -28.32
N VAL A 35 10.30 46.88 -29.60
CA VAL A 35 10.72 47.68 -30.76
C VAL A 35 9.51 47.97 -31.62
N GLY A 36 9.33 49.23 -32.02
CA GLY A 36 8.31 49.60 -32.99
C GLY A 36 7.80 51.04 -32.91
N VAL A 37 7.05 51.42 -33.94
CA VAL A 37 6.46 52.74 -34.15
C VAL A 37 5.12 52.88 -33.42
N PRO A 38 4.60 54.11 -33.20
CA PRO A 38 3.26 54.30 -32.62
C PRO A 38 2.20 53.53 -33.41
N GLY A 39 1.58 52.56 -32.74
CA GLY A 39 0.53 51.71 -33.28
C GLY A 39 0.95 50.37 -33.90
N PHE A 40 2.25 50.08 -33.95
CA PHE A 40 2.76 48.74 -34.32
C PHE A 40 4.05 48.43 -33.54
N ARG A 41 4.02 47.42 -32.67
CA ARG A 41 5.16 47.05 -31.82
C ARG A 41 5.34 45.54 -31.72
N VAL A 42 6.60 45.11 -31.81
CA VAL A 42 7.03 43.74 -31.53
C VAL A 42 7.73 43.73 -30.17
N THR A 43 7.27 42.87 -29.27
CA THR A 43 7.84 42.77 -27.92
C THR A 43 8.43 41.38 -27.72
N ALA A 44 9.69 41.35 -27.29
CA ALA A 44 10.40 40.14 -26.92
C ALA A 44 10.70 40.18 -25.42
N GLY A 45 10.29 39.13 -24.71
CA GLY A 45 10.47 39.05 -23.27
C GLY A 45 10.21 37.65 -22.72
N PRO A 46 10.36 37.46 -21.40
CA PRO A 46 10.29 36.15 -20.74
C PRO A 46 8.92 35.46 -20.78
N ARG A 47 7.91 36.06 -21.43
CA ARG A 47 6.57 35.49 -21.66
C ARG A 47 6.25 35.24 -23.15
N GLY A 48 7.28 35.18 -23.99
CA GLY A 48 7.15 34.94 -25.44
C GLY A 48 7.11 36.21 -26.29
N ASN A 49 7.14 36.02 -27.61
CA ASN A 49 7.16 37.09 -28.61
C ASN A 49 5.74 37.39 -29.11
N TYR A 50 5.31 38.65 -29.01
CA TYR A 50 3.99 39.07 -29.48
C TYR A 50 4.06 40.39 -30.26
N VAL A 51 3.16 40.52 -31.22
CA VAL A 51 2.95 41.73 -32.01
C VAL A 51 1.71 42.43 -31.47
N THR A 52 1.82 43.73 -31.21
CA THR A 52 0.69 44.59 -30.80
C THR A 52 0.47 45.64 -31.88
N VAL A 53 -0.76 45.71 -32.40
CA VAL A 53 -1.18 46.65 -33.43
C VAL A 53 -2.41 47.40 -32.93
N GLY A 54 -2.42 48.74 -32.97
CA GLY A 54 -3.57 49.49 -32.46
C GLY A 54 -3.35 51.00 -32.35
N ARG A 55 -4.40 51.79 -32.52
CA ARG A 55 -4.35 53.25 -32.47
C ARG A 55 -5.56 53.76 -31.68
N ASP A 56 -5.38 54.85 -30.93
CA ASP A 56 -6.46 55.59 -30.27
C ASP A 56 -7.40 54.74 -29.39
N GLY A 57 -6.78 53.89 -28.55
CA GLY A 57 -7.48 53.14 -27.49
C GLY A 57 -7.91 51.72 -27.85
N VAL A 58 -7.82 51.32 -29.12
CA VAL A 58 -8.13 49.94 -29.57
C VAL A 58 -6.85 49.21 -29.93
N TYR A 59 -6.62 48.04 -29.34
CA TYR A 59 -5.40 47.25 -29.54
C TYR A 59 -5.71 45.79 -29.86
N TYR A 60 -5.07 45.28 -30.91
CA TYR A 60 -5.02 43.88 -31.30
C TYR A 60 -3.64 43.30 -30.93
N ARG A 61 -3.63 42.15 -30.25
CA ARG A 61 -2.41 41.45 -29.84
C ARG A 61 -2.43 40.03 -30.41
N ALA A 62 -1.39 39.65 -31.14
CA ALA A 62 -1.22 38.31 -31.70
C ALA A 62 0.15 37.72 -31.33
N THR A 63 0.15 36.44 -30.96
CA THR A 63 1.35 35.64 -30.77
C THR A 63 1.85 35.14 -32.13
N LEU A 64 3.17 35.21 -32.36
CA LEU A 64 3.79 34.71 -33.59
C LEU A 64 3.94 33.19 -33.48
N ALA A 65 2.91 32.44 -33.92
CA ALA A 65 3.02 31.00 -34.13
C ALA A 65 3.67 30.74 -35.51
N GLY A 66 4.75 29.96 -35.56
CA GLY A 66 5.35 29.51 -36.80
C GLY A 66 4.44 28.52 -37.53
N GLN A 67 4.16 28.75 -38.81
CA GLN A 67 3.39 27.83 -39.64
C GLN A 67 4.18 26.56 -39.93
N ASN A 68 3.52 25.42 -39.73
CA ASN A 68 3.97 24.08 -40.10
C ASN A 68 4.29 23.99 -41.60
N ALA A 69 5.55 23.71 -41.92
CA ALA A 69 5.91 23.09 -43.19
C ALA A 69 5.91 21.57 -42.97
N GLN A 70 4.95 20.89 -43.60
CA GLN A 70 4.95 19.44 -43.75
C GLN A 70 6.26 19.01 -44.43
N ASN A 71 7.17 18.41 -43.67
CA ASN A 71 8.25 17.62 -44.24
C ASN A 71 7.86 16.15 -44.06
N GLN A 72 7.31 15.57 -45.12
CA GLN A 72 7.30 14.11 -45.30
C GLN A 72 8.76 13.67 -45.43
N GLY A 73 9.35 13.23 -44.31
CA GLY A 73 10.68 12.65 -44.23
C GLY A 73 10.56 11.17 -43.92
N ALA A 74 11.13 10.34 -44.79
CA ALA A 74 11.16 8.88 -44.78
C ALA A 74 11.19 8.21 -43.39
N SER A 75 10.42 7.12 -43.26
CA SER A 75 10.45 6.19 -42.14
C SER A 75 11.90 5.78 -41.81
N PRO A 76 12.37 5.97 -40.57
CA PRO A 76 13.68 5.47 -40.18
C PRO A 76 13.63 3.94 -40.21
N GLN A 77 14.49 3.31 -41.00
CA GLN A 77 14.72 1.87 -40.88
C GLN A 77 15.19 1.57 -39.46
N VAL A 78 14.46 0.70 -38.76
CA VAL A 78 14.87 0.11 -37.49
C VAL A 78 16.15 -0.68 -37.77
N ILE A 79 17.30 -0.16 -37.34
CA ILE A 79 18.54 -0.93 -37.33
C ILE A 79 18.38 -1.97 -36.23
N GLN A 80 17.94 -3.19 -36.58
CA GLN A 80 18.05 -4.35 -35.70
C GLN A 80 19.54 -4.59 -35.44
N GLN A 81 19.98 -4.29 -34.21
CA GLN A 81 21.31 -4.71 -33.78
C GLN A 81 21.35 -6.24 -33.73
N LEU A 82 22.38 -6.83 -34.33
CA LEU A 82 22.57 -8.28 -34.34
C LEU A 82 22.69 -8.80 -32.89
N PRO A 83 22.10 -9.95 -32.56
CA PRO A 83 22.21 -10.54 -31.24
C PRO A 83 23.68 -10.74 -30.85
N THR A 84 24.04 -10.37 -29.62
CA THR A 84 25.40 -10.53 -29.11
C THR A 84 25.48 -11.79 -28.25
N CYS A 85 26.54 -12.58 -28.39
CA CYS A 85 26.75 -13.75 -27.52
C CYS A 85 27.62 -13.36 -26.32
N ASP A 86 27.19 -13.75 -25.12
CA ASP A 86 28.06 -13.71 -23.94
C ASP A 86 29.17 -14.78 -24.03
N ARG A 87 30.21 -14.68 -23.19
CA ARG A 87 31.36 -15.60 -23.09
C ARG A 87 30.97 -17.07 -22.92
N SER A 88 29.78 -17.33 -22.40
CA SER A 88 29.19 -18.66 -22.21
C SER A 88 28.40 -19.18 -23.42
N GLY A 89 28.27 -18.38 -24.49
CA GLY A 89 27.51 -18.70 -25.70
C GLY A 89 26.00 -18.46 -25.59
N VAL A 90 25.53 -17.71 -24.57
CA VAL A 90 24.13 -17.28 -24.45
C VAL A 90 23.88 -16.12 -25.41
N VAL A 91 22.86 -16.25 -26.26
CA VAL A 91 22.44 -15.18 -27.18
C VAL A 91 21.67 -14.14 -26.38
N LEU A 92 22.15 -12.90 -26.40
CA LEU A 92 21.55 -11.76 -25.72
C LEU A 92 20.77 -10.92 -26.72
N GLU A 93 19.51 -10.65 -26.39
CA GLU A 93 18.61 -9.80 -27.17
C GLU A 93 18.50 -8.41 -26.51
N ASP A 94 18.38 -7.37 -27.34
CA ASP A 94 18.18 -6.00 -26.86
C ASP A 94 16.78 -5.81 -26.26
N VAL A 95 16.73 -5.32 -25.02
CA VAL A 95 15.47 -5.09 -24.28
C VAL A 95 15.14 -3.59 -24.14
N THR A 96 15.91 -2.70 -24.75
CA THR A 96 15.81 -1.24 -24.52
C THR A 96 14.70 -0.50 -25.28
N GLY A 97 13.91 -1.21 -26.10
CA GLY A 97 12.80 -0.63 -26.86
C GLY A 97 13.26 0.19 -28.08
N THR A 98 12.43 1.10 -28.58
CA THR A 98 12.76 1.93 -29.75
C THR A 98 13.64 3.12 -29.36
N THR A 99 14.56 3.53 -30.25
CA THR A 99 15.40 4.72 -30.00
C THR A 99 14.58 6.02 -30.08
N VAL A 100 15.06 7.09 -29.44
CA VAL A 100 14.39 8.41 -29.41
C VAL A 100 14.17 9.00 -30.82
N VAL A 101 14.94 8.57 -31.83
CA VAL A 101 14.77 8.99 -33.23
C VAL A 101 13.50 8.40 -33.87
N ALA A 102 13.02 7.28 -33.36
CA ALA A 102 11.84 6.57 -33.86
C ALA A 102 10.57 6.85 -33.04
N MET A 103 10.69 7.55 -31.90
CA MET A 103 9.53 7.97 -31.08
C MET A 103 8.92 9.25 -31.67
N GLU A 104 7.64 9.23 -32.03
CA GLU A 104 6.92 10.46 -32.38
C GLU A 104 6.58 11.27 -31.11
N PRO A 105 6.78 12.61 -31.11
CA PRO A 105 6.40 13.44 -29.97
C PRO A 105 4.90 13.31 -29.67
N THR A 106 4.55 13.06 -28.41
CA THR A 106 3.14 12.90 -27.99
C THR A 106 2.36 14.23 -27.99
N GLY A 107 3.02 15.37 -28.22
CA GLY A 107 2.39 16.66 -28.47
C GLY A 107 3.32 17.64 -29.19
N GLY A 108 2.75 18.57 -29.97
CA GLY A 108 3.48 19.62 -30.71
C GLY A 108 3.99 20.76 -29.81
N GLY A 109 4.79 20.44 -28.79
CA GLY A 109 5.33 21.42 -27.85
C GLY A 109 6.59 22.12 -28.36
N ASP A 110 6.56 23.45 -28.42
CA ASP A 110 7.69 24.37 -28.70
C ASP A 110 8.98 24.03 -27.89
N VAL A 111 8.83 23.46 -26.70
CA VAL A 111 9.94 23.18 -25.77
C VAL A 111 10.90 22.09 -26.27
N VAL A 112 10.41 20.98 -26.85
CA VAL A 112 11.27 19.89 -27.33
C VAL A 112 12.09 20.33 -28.54
N GLU A 113 11.47 21.10 -29.43
CA GLU A 113 12.14 21.70 -30.59
C GLU A 113 13.23 22.68 -30.13
N GLN A 114 12.93 23.53 -29.15
CA GLN A 114 13.91 24.45 -28.56
C GLN A 114 15.07 23.72 -27.88
N LEU A 115 14.80 22.62 -27.16
CA LEU A 115 15.84 21.81 -26.51
C LEU A 115 16.74 21.12 -27.54
N ASN A 116 16.17 20.55 -28.60
CA ASN A 116 16.93 19.98 -29.71
C ASN A 116 17.77 21.05 -30.45
N ALA A 117 17.20 22.24 -30.65
CA ALA A 117 17.89 23.38 -31.24
C ALA A 117 18.98 23.96 -30.32
N ALA A 118 18.85 23.83 -29.00
CA ALA A 118 19.87 24.24 -28.03
C ALA A 118 21.00 23.19 -27.92
N ALA A 119 20.64 21.90 -27.91
CA ALA A 119 21.57 20.77 -27.82
C ALA A 119 22.45 20.60 -29.08
N SER A 120 21.95 21.01 -30.24
CA SER A 120 22.67 20.97 -31.52
C SER A 120 23.67 22.13 -31.71
N ARG A 121 23.65 23.18 -30.87
CA ARG A 121 24.56 24.32 -30.99
C ARG A 121 26.00 23.93 -30.61
N LEU A 122 26.95 24.32 -31.47
CA LEU A 122 28.38 24.13 -31.25
C LEU A 122 28.89 25.03 -30.11
N ARG A 123 29.80 24.48 -29.29
CA ARG A 123 30.44 25.18 -28.17
C ARG A 123 31.64 25.96 -28.66
N PHE A 124 31.51 27.26 -28.85
CA PHE A 124 32.61 28.10 -29.32
C PHE A 124 33.42 28.74 -28.17
N GLY A 125 32.79 29.00 -27.01
CA GLY A 125 33.42 29.76 -25.92
C GLY A 125 34.70 29.12 -25.35
N TRP A 126 34.65 27.83 -25.01
CA TRP A 126 35.79 27.12 -24.40
C TRP A 126 36.96 26.86 -25.36
N PRO A 127 36.74 26.43 -26.62
CA PRO A 127 37.82 26.31 -27.60
C PRO A 127 38.54 27.64 -27.86
N LEU A 128 37.80 28.75 -27.93
CA LEU A 128 38.37 30.09 -28.10
C LEU A 128 39.16 30.54 -26.86
N ALA A 129 38.69 30.23 -25.65
CA ALA A 129 39.41 30.50 -24.42
C ALA A 129 40.72 29.69 -24.33
N ALA A 130 40.69 28.41 -24.72
CA ALA A 130 41.88 27.56 -24.79
C ALA A 130 42.88 28.07 -25.84
N LEU A 131 42.41 28.49 -27.02
CA LEU A 131 43.24 29.08 -28.06
C LEU A 131 43.89 30.38 -27.59
N ALA A 132 43.14 31.26 -26.92
CA ALA A 132 43.65 32.50 -26.33
C ALA A 132 44.70 32.23 -25.24
N PHE A 133 44.49 31.18 -24.44
CA PHE A 133 45.46 30.76 -23.43
C PHE A 133 46.77 30.29 -24.06
N VAL A 134 46.70 29.39 -25.05
CA VAL A 134 47.87 28.89 -25.79
C VAL A 134 48.57 30.01 -26.55
N PHE A 135 47.83 30.94 -27.15
CA PHE A 135 48.41 32.07 -27.88
C PHE A 135 49.20 33.01 -26.96
N GLY A 136 48.70 33.29 -25.75
CA GLY A 136 49.46 34.05 -24.76
C GLY A 136 50.69 33.30 -24.22
N LEU A 137 50.63 31.97 -24.12
CA LEU A 137 51.79 31.13 -23.78
C LEU A 137 52.88 31.19 -24.87
N LEU A 138 52.49 31.12 -26.14
CA LEU A 138 53.41 31.19 -27.28
C LEU A 138 54.04 32.58 -27.49
N ALA A 139 53.35 33.64 -27.09
CA ALA A 139 53.84 35.02 -27.21
C ALA A 139 54.98 35.37 -26.24
N GLY A 140 55.21 34.54 -25.21
CA GLY A 140 56.22 34.79 -24.18
C GLY A 140 55.88 35.96 -23.24
N MET A 141 56.55 36.03 -22.08
CA MET A 141 56.33 37.11 -21.11
C MET A 141 57.17 38.34 -21.46
N PRO A 142 56.64 39.57 -21.38
CA PRO A 142 55.36 39.96 -20.74
C PRO A 142 54.14 40.06 -21.68
N LEU A 143 54.33 39.91 -22.99
CA LEU A 143 53.26 40.06 -24.00
C LEU A 143 52.09 39.08 -23.78
N GLY A 144 52.36 37.86 -23.32
CA GLY A 144 51.36 36.86 -22.99
C GLY A 144 50.35 37.30 -21.92
N ILE A 145 50.81 38.00 -20.87
CA ILE A 145 49.92 38.54 -19.82
C ILE A 145 48.98 39.60 -20.39
N ILE A 146 49.49 40.49 -21.26
CA ILE A 146 48.67 41.53 -21.88
C ILE A 146 47.59 40.90 -22.76
N ILE A 147 47.95 39.88 -23.54
CA ILE A 147 47.02 39.12 -24.38
C ILE A 147 45.92 38.47 -23.51
N TRP A 148 46.28 37.84 -22.38
CA TRP A 148 45.29 37.23 -21.49
C TRP A 148 44.38 38.26 -20.83
N VAL A 149 44.90 39.40 -20.37
CA VAL A 149 44.09 40.46 -19.76
C VAL A 149 43.08 41.05 -20.75
N VAL A 150 43.47 41.19 -22.02
CA VAL A 150 42.59 41.72 -23.07
C VAL A 150 41.57 40.69 -23.55
N LEU A 151 41.99 39.43 -23.73
CA LEU A 151 41.10 38.38 -24.28
C LEU A 151 40.21 37.72 -23.23
N ALA A 152 40.59 37.75 -21.93
CA ALA A 152 39.79 37.12 -20.88
C ALA A 152 38.36 37.67 -20.79
N PRO A 153 38.09 39.00 -20.79
CA PRO A 153 36.73 39.53 -20.78
C PRO A 153 35.91 39.09 -22.00
N VAL A 154 36.54 39.04 -23.17
CA VAL A 154 35.89 38.59 -24.42
C VAL A 154 35.56 37.11 -24.35
N CYS A 155 36.49 36.28 -23.86
CA CYS A 155 36.27 34.86 -23.65
C CYS A 155 35.16 34.60 -22.63
N VAL A 156 35.15 35.32 -21.51
CA VAL A 156 34.10 35.23 -20.48
C VAL A 156 32.74 35.64 -21.07
N TRP A 157 32.67 36.74 -21.80
CA TRP A 157 31.43 37.17 -22.46
C TRP A 157 30.94 36.14 -23.50
N LEU A 158 31.85 35.55 -24.29
CA LEU A 158 31.51 34.49 -25.24
C LEU A 158 31.03 33.23 -24.53
N ILE A 159 31.65 32.83 -23.42
CA ILE A 159 31.22 31.70 -22.60
C ILE A 159 29.82 31.94 -22.03
N LEU A 160 29.57 33.13 -21.45
CA LEU A 160 28.26 33.50 -20.91
C LEU A 160 27.19 33.58 -22.01
N ARG A 161 27.53 34.12 -23.18
CA ARG A 161 26.62 34.18 -24.33
C ARG A 161 26.34 32.78 -24.90
N ASP A 162 27.34 31.91 -24.96
CA ASP A 162 27.18 30.52 -25.41
C ASP A 162 26.30 29.74 -24.43
N GLN A 163 26.47 29.92 -23.12
CA GLN A 163 25.59 29.35 -22.09
C GLN A 163 24.16 29.84 -22.25
N ALA A 164 23.93 31.16 -22.36
CA ALA A 164 22.60 31.75 -22.51
C ALA A 164 21.90 31.33 -23.81
N ARG A 165 22.66 31.13 -24.90
CA ARG A 165 22.12 30.62 -26.17
C ARG A 165 21.77 29.13 -26.11
N ARG A 166 22.27 28.38 -25.13
CA ARG A 166 22.09 26.93 -25.02
C ARG A 166 21.17 26.53 -23.87
N SER A 167 20.61 27.52 -23.16
CA SER A 167 19.60 27.32 -22.11
C SER A 167 18.22 27.71 -22.61
N VAL A 168 17.29 26.77 -22.54
CA VAL A 168 15.84 26.96 -22.63
C VAL A 168 15.35 27.21 -21.20
N VAL A 169 14.56 28.26 -20.98
CA VAL A 169 14.09 28.62 -19.64
C VAL A 169 12.62 28.22 -19.49
N LEU A 170 12.31 27.42 -18.47
CA LEU A 170 10.96 26.94 -18.19
C LEU A 170 10.63 27.15 -16.71
N PHE A 171 9.62 27.96 -16.43
CA PHE A 171 9.17 28.27 -15.08
C PHE A 171 7.82 27.63 -14.80
N TYR A 172 7.71 26.97 -13.65
CA TYR A 172 6.45 26.39 -13.14
C TYR A 172 5.91 27.26 -12.00
N ASP A 173 4.59 27.50 -12.00
CA ASP A 173 3.91 28.18 -10.91
C ASP A 173 3.54 27.15 -9.82
N VAL A 174 3.96 27.38 -8.58
CA VAL A 174 3.97 26.37 -7.49
C VAL A 174 2.63 26.37 -6.71
N GLY A 175 1.55 26.89 -7.30
CA GLY A 175 0.23 27.02 -6.67
C GLY A 175 -0.79 25.91 -6.98
N ASP A 176 -0.57 25.13 -8.04
CA ASP A 176 -1.61 24.23 -8.58
C ASP A 176 -1.53 22.80 -8.02
N GLU A 177 -2.64 22.06 -8.09
CA GLU A 177 -2.75 20.64 -7.69
C GLU A 177 -1.69 19.71 -8.33
N PRO A 178 -1.33 19.84 -9.62
CA PRO A 178 -0.22 19.08 -10.21
C PRO A 178 1.15 19.40 -9.59
N ALA A 179 1.36 20.62 -9.07
CA ALA A 179 2.60 20.99 -8.41
C ALA A 179 2.76 20.30 -7.05
N ARG A 180 1.65 20.05 -6.32
CA ARG A 180 1.66 19.29 -5.06
C ARG A 180 1.99 17.82 -5.28
N TRP A 181 1.37 17.19 -6.29
CA TRP A 181 1.72 15.81 -6.69
C TRP A 181 3.20 15.70 -7.08
N PHE A 182 3.70 16.62 -7.89
CA PHE A 182 5.10 16.59 -8.33
C PHE A 182 6.07 16.81 -7.17
N ALA A 183 5.71 17.62 -6.17
CA ALA A 183 6.49 17.74 -4.94
C ALA A 183 6.63 16.39 -4.21
N SER A 184 5.58 15.56 -4.17
CA SER A 184 5.66 14.20 -3.63
C SER A 184 6.58 13.29 -4.46
N VAL A 185 6.64 13.46 -5.79
CA VAL A 185 7.60 12.72 -6.64
C VAL A 185 9.04 13.08 -6.26
N VAL A 186 9.31 14.38 -6.08
CA VAL A 186 10.64 14.88 -5.67
C VAL A 186 11.00 14.40 -4.26
N GLU A 187 10.04 14.39 -3.34
CA GLU A 187 10.23 13.94 -1.95
C GLU A 187 10.57 12.45 -1.84
N GLN A 188 9.99 11.60 -2.70
CA GLN A 188 10.29 10.16 -2.72
C GLN A 188 11.54 9.81 -3.55
N TRP A 189 12.06 10.74 -4.35
CA TRP A 189 13.24 10.50 -5.20
C TRP A 189 14.51 10.04 -4.47
N PRO A 190 14.79 10.45 -3.21
CA PRO A 190 15.92 9.95 -2.43
C PRO A 190 15.96 8.42 -2.28
N TRP A 191 14.84 7.71 -2.39
CA TRP A 191 14.83 6.25 -2.41
C TRP A 191 15.57 5.67 -3.62
N VAL A 192 15.44 6.32 -4.77
CA VAL A 192 16.10 5.92 -6.03
C VAL A 192 17.52 6.48 -6.08
N SER A 193 17.74 7.76 -5.78
CA SER A 193 19.08 8.36 -5.82
C SER A 193 19.99 7.94 -4.68
N GLY A 194 19.42 7.46 -3.56
CA GLY A 194 20.15 6.95 -2.40
C GLY A 194 20.51 5.47 -2.48
N SER A 195 20.20 4.78 -3.59
CA SER A 195 20.61 3.39 -3.81
C SER A 195 22.08 3.33 -4.24
N GLN A 196 22.89 2.50 -3.58
CA GLN A 196 24.33 2.38 -3.85
C GLN A 196 24.60 1.84 -5.26
N LYS A 197 23.77 0.90 -5.73
CA LYS A 197 23.82 0.39 -7.09
C LYS A 197 22.48 0.59 -7.77
N LEU A 198 22.51 1.26 -8.92
CA LEU A 198 21.40 1.46 -9.83
C LEU A 198 21.84 1.03 -11.23
N TRP A 199 21.07 0.14 -11.84
CA TRP A 199 21.38 -0.45 -13.14
C TRP A 199 20.20 -0.32 -14.09
N ARG A 200 20.50 -0.14 -15.37
CA ARG A 200 19.55 -0.32 -16.47
C ARG A 200 19.88 -1.61 -17.21
N GLU A 201 18.91 -2.49 -17.39
CA GLU A 201 19.09 -3.68 -18.22
C GLU A 201 19.05 -3.29 -19.70
N ILE A 202 20.07 -3.71 -20.45
CA ILE A 202 20.24 -3.39 -21.87
C ILE A 202 19.98 -4.63 -22.72
N GLN A 203 20.45 -5.78 -22.29
CA GLN A 203 20.23 -7.03 -23.01
C GLN A 203 19.92 -8.16 -22.04
N SER A 204 19.14 -9.13 -22.50
CA SER A 204 18.72 -10.30 -21.73
C SER A 204 18.78 -11.55 -22.61
N GLY A 205 19.16 -12.70 -22.06
CA GLY A 205 19.19 -13.95 -22.79
C GLY A 205 18.95 -15.15 -21.89
N ALA A 206 18.09 -16.07 -22.35
CA ALA A 206 17.75 -17.27 -21.61
C ALA A 206 18.87 -18.31 -21.67
N VAL A 207 19.14 -18.95 -20.53
CA VAL A 207 20.08 -20.06 -20.44
C VAL A 207 19.39 -21.32 -20.95
N ALA A 208 19.82 -21.83 -22.11
CA ALA A 208 19.16 -22.95 -22.78
C ALA A 208 19.85 -24.30 -22.54
N THR A 209 21.17 -24.30 -22.26
CA THR A 209 21.96 -25.54 -22.15
C THR A 209 22.49 -25.78 -20.75
N THR A 210 22.67 -27.04 -20.40
CA THR A 210 23.31 -27.47 -19.14
C THR A 210 24.73 -26.92 -19.00
N TYR A 211 25.46 -26.70 -20.10
CA TYR A 211 26.78 -26.06 -20.06
C TYR A 211 26.66 -24.60 -19.62
N GLN A 212 25.79 -23.82 -20.27
CA GLN A 212 25.54 -22.42 -19.93
C GLN A 212 25.06 -22.28 -18.48
N PHE A 213 24.19 -23.16 -18.00
CA PHE A 213 23.73 -23.19 -16.61
C PHE A 213 24.90 -23.36 -15.63
N LYS A 214 25.81 -24.30 -15.90
CA LYS A 214 26.98 -24.56 -15.06
C LYS A 214 27.97 -23.40 -15.06
N THR A 215 28.18 -22.73 -16.20
CA THR A 215 29.15 -21.64 -16.34
C THR A 215 28.63 -20.28 -15.87
N ASN A 216 27.31 -20.09 -15.82
CA ASN A 216 26.66 -18.86 -15.38
C ASN A 216 26.09 -18.98 -13.96
N SER A 217 26.80 -19.69 -13.08
CA SER A 217 26.50 -19.75 -11.63
C SER A 217 25.10 -20.26 -11.27
N GLY A 218 24.46 -21.03 -12.18
CA GLY A 218 23.11 -21.56 -12.01
C GLY A 218 21.98 -20.58 -12.37
N ALA A 219 22.28 -19.47 -13.05
CA ALA A 219 21.28 -18.49 -13.48
C ALA A 219 20.34 -19.06 -14.56
N SER A 220 19.07 -18.64 -14.52
CA SER A 220 18.08 -18.93 -15.57
C SER A 220 18.20 -17.99 -16.77
N ASN A 221 18.64 -16.74 -16.53
CA ASN A 221 18.86 -15.72 -17.55
C ASN A 221 20.21 -15.03 -17.31
N VAL A 222 20.89 -14.66 -18.40
CA VAL A 222 22.07 -13.81 -18.38
C VAL A 222 21.65 -12.43 -18.84
N VAL A 223 22.05 -11.39 -18.12
CA VAL A 223 21.69 -10.00 -18.42
C VAL A 223 22.93 -9.14 -18.58
N SER A 224 22.86 -8.22 -19.54
CA SER A 224 23.82 -7.13 -19.71
C SER A 224 23.21 -5.87 -19.12
N ARG A 225 23.91 -5.27 -18.16
CA ARG A 225 23.43 -4.09 -17.42
C ARG A 225 24.39 -2.92 -17.60
N GLN A 226 23.84 -1.73 -17.77
CA GLN A 226 24.57 -0.48 -17.79
C GLN A 226 24.36 0.27 -16.47
N GLN A 227 25.43 0.85 -15.92
CA GLN A 227 25.33 1.64 -14.69
C GLN A 227 24.46 2.88 -14.93
N ALA A 228 23.49 3.08 -14.06
CA ALA A 228 22.58 4.21 -14.08
C ALA A 228 22.79 5.07 -12.83
N THR A 229 22.45 6.34 -12.94
CA THR A 229 22.55 7.33 -11.85
C THR A 229 21.25 8.09 -11.74
N ALA A 230 20.84 8.40 -10.51
CA ALA A 230 19.66 9.20 -10.26
C ALA A 230 19.99 10.44 -9.43
N HIS A 231 19.38 11.57 -9.79
CA HIS A 231 19.60 12.87 -9.14
C HIS A 231 18.40 13.79 -9.43
N VAL A 232 18.43 15.03 -8.91
CA VAL A 232 17.30 15.98 -8.99
C VAL A 232 17.60 17.23 -9.83
N ASN A 233 18.56 17.14 -10.77
CA ASN A 233 18.92 18.24 -11.67
C ASN A 233 18.42 17.97 -13.08
N GLY A 234 17.84 18.98 -13.73
CA GLY A 234 17.38 18.88 -15.11
C GLY A 234 18.52 18.81 -16.14
N PRO A 235 18.20 18.69 -17.43
CA PRO A 235 19.21 18.73 -18.49
C PRO A 235 19.92 20.09 -18.50
N LYS A 236 21.20 20.10 -18.91
CA LYS A 236 22.02 21.34 -18.92
C LYS A 236 21.45 22.44 -19.81
N GLU A 237 20.70 22.02 -20.82
CA GLU A 237 20.00 22.85 -21.78
C GLU A 237 18.68 23.42 -21.23
N LEU A 238 18.25 23.04 -20.03
CA LEU A 238 17.00 23.49 -19.41
C LEU A 238 17.28 24.18 -18.07
N ALA A 239 16.86 25.43 -17.95
CA ALA A 239 16.89 26.19 -16.71
C ALA A 239 15.48 26.29 -16.13
N THR A 240 15.27 25.75 -14.94
CA THR A 240 13.97 25.74 -14.25
C THR A 240 14.08 26.20 -12.79
N ASN A 241 12.95 26.56 -12.19
CA ASN A 241 12.82 26.88 -10.76
C ASN A 241 12.48 25.68 -9.87
N ILE A 242 12.39 24.49 -10.45
CA ILE A 242 12.00 23.26 -9.75
C ILE A 242 13.14 22.24 -9.79
N TYR A 243 13.19 21.38 -8.77
CA TYR A 243 14.02 20.19 -8.82
C TYR A 243 13.44 19.21 -9.84
N VAL A 244 14.30 18.62 -10.68
CA VAL A 244 13.87 17.73 -11.77
C VAL A 244 14.42 16.33 -11.49
N PRO A 245 13.59 15.42 -10.96
CA PRO A 245 13.94 14.02 -10.82
C PRO A 245 14.45 13.45 -12.14
N THR A 246 15.64 12.86 -12.12
CA THR A 246 16.38 12.47 -13.32
C THR A 246 17.04 11.12 -13.13
N ILE A 247 16.93 10.26 -14.16
CA ILE A 247 17.66 8.99 -14.27
C ILE A 247 18.50 9.03 -15.53
N SER A 248 19.80 8.78 -15.42
CA SER A 248 20.74 8.78 -16.55
C SER A 248 21.49 7.46 -16.64
N ALA A 249 21.49 6.85 -17.83
CA ALA A 249 22.18 5.60 -18.15
C ALA A 249 22.88 5.74 -19.51
N GLY A 250 24.21 5.89 -19.49
CA GLY A 250 25.00 6.11 -20.71
C GLY A 250 24.62 7.39 -21.47
N SER A 251 24.29 7.26 -22.76
CA SER A 251 23.82 8.38 -23.59
C SER A 251 22.37 8.77 -23.31
N ALA A 252 21.61 7.91 -22.64
CA ALA A 252 20.18 8.07 -22.45
C ALA A 252 19.83 8.63 -21.07
N ALA A 253 18.77 9.42 -20.97
CA ALA A 253 18.26 9.93 -19.70
C ALA A 253 16.75 10.18 -19.72
N LEU A 254 16.10 10.00 -18.57
CA LEU A 254 14.73 10.37 -18.30
C LEU A 254 14.71 11.56 -17.34
N TYR A 255 13.98 12.61 -17.69
CA TYR A 255 13.75 13.78 -16.85
C TYR A 255 12.26 13.92 -16.58
N PHE A 256 11.87 13.84 -15.31
CA PHE A 256 10.47 13.92 -14.90
C PHE A 256 10.13 15.38 -14.59
N LEU A 257 9.21 15.96 -15.37
CA LEU A 257 8.67 17.32 -15.17
C LEU A 257 7.21 17.20 -14.68
N PRO A 258 6.61 18.26 -14.11
CA PRO A 258 5.22 18.19 -13.61
C PRO A 258 4.17 17.77 -14.64
N ASP A 259 4.39 18.07 -15.93
CA ASP A 259 3.43 17.87 -17.02
C ASP A 259 3.81 16.76 -18.00
N ARG A 260 5.08 16.34 -18.04
CA ARG A 260 5.62 15.36 -19.00
C ARG A 260 6.91 14.70 -18.53
N VAL A 261 7.30 13.62 -19.19
CA VAL A 261 8.63 13.02 -19.04
C VAL A 261 9.44 13.30 -20.30
N LEU A 262 10.59 13.96 -20.17
CA LEU A 262 11.52 14.13 -21.28
C LEU A 262 12.45 12.93 -21.38
N VAL A 263 12.56 12.37 -22.58
CA VAL A 263 13.50 11.29 -22.90
C VAL A 263 14.62 11.88 -23.75
N ARG A 264 15.86 11.72 -23.29
CA ARG A 264 17.06 12.10 -24.04
C ARG A 264 17.79 10.86 -24.48
N ASP A 265 18.26 10.84 -25.73
CA ASP A 265 19.29 9.92 -26.19
C ASP A 265 20.34 10.68 -27.00
N GLY A 266 21.57 10.67 -26.51
CA GLY A 266 22.65 11.50 -27.04
C GLY A 266 22.31 12.99 -26.95
N LYS A 267 22.19 13.64 -28.12
CA LYS A 267 21.84 15.09 -28.24
C LYS A 267 20.39 15.33 -28.61
N LYS A 268 19.56 14.29 -28.72
CA LYS A 268 18.16 14.38 -29.12
C LYS A 268 17.25 14.21 -27.91
N TYR A 269 16.18 14.99 -27.88
CA TYR A 269 15.12 14.98 -26.88
C TYR A 269 13.78 14.64 -27.56
N SER A 270 12.97 13.88 -26.84
CA SER A 270 11.55 13.65 -27.10
C SER A 270 10.78 13.76 -25.78
N ASP A 271 9.46 13.84 -25.83
CA ASP A 271 8.61 13.92 -24.65
C ASP A 271 7.46 12.91 -24.67
N ILE A 272 7.12 12.44 -23.47
CA ILE A 272 6.10 11.44 -23.19
C ILE A 272 5.15 12.01 -22.16
N SER A 273 3.86 11.92 -22.43
CA SER A 273 2.82 12.25 -21.45
C SER A 273 2.70 11.16 -20.37
N TYR A 274 2.51 11.56 -19.11
CA TYR A 274 2.28 10.62 -18.01
C TYR A 274 1.10 9.67 -18.25
N SER A 275 0.10 10.10 -19.05
CA SER A 275 -1.05 9.26 -19.38
C SER A 275 -0.71 8.00 -20.19
N HIS A 276 0.44 7.98 -20.87
CA HIS A 276 0.90 6.83 -21.68
C HIS A 276 2.05 6.07 -21.00
N LEU A 277 2.45 6.49 -19.80
CA LEU A 277 3.52 5.88 -19.03
C LEU A 277 2.97 4.79 -18.11
N CYS A 278 3.26 3.54 -18.45
CA CYS A 278 3.05 2.40 -17.57
C CYS A 278 4.25 2.25 -16.63
N VAL A 279 3.99 2.22 -15.32
CA VAL A 279 5.03 2.09 -14.30
C VAL A 279 4.68 0.92 -13.39
N SER A 280 5.59 -0.04 -13.22
CA SER A 280 5.41 -1.17 -12.30
C SER A 280 6.65 -1.40 -11.45
N ALA A 281 6.43 -1.87 -10.22
CA ALA A 281 7.47 -2.25 -9.29
C ALA A 281 7.51 -3.78 -9.14
N GLY A 282 8.70 -4.33 -9.02
CA GLY A 282 8.92 -5.75 -8.76
C GLY A 282 10.16 -5.98 -7.91
N GLN A 283 10.53 -7.24 -7.75
CA GLN A 283 11.79 -7.64 -7.14
C GLN A 283 12.37 -8.80 -7.95
N THR A 284 13.70 -8.84 -8.06
CA THR A 284 14.41 -9.89 -8.79
C THR A 284 15.63 -10.35 -8.00
N GLN A 285 15.95 -11.63 -8.13
CA GLN A 285 17.15 -12.21 -7.55
C GLN A 285 18.29 -12.04 -8.55
N PHE A 286 19.40 -11.49 -8.09
CA PHE A 286 20.56 -11.25 -8.94
C PHE A 286 21.83 -11.82 -8.30
N ILE A 287 22.57 -12.62 -9.07
CA ILE A 287 23.86 -13.19 -8.65
C ILE A 287 24.94 -12.13 -8.88
N GLU A 288 25.45 -11.55 -7.81
CA GLU A 288 26.43 -10.48 -7.89
C GLU A 288 27.86 -11.05 -8.03
N SER A 289 28.49 -10.82 -9.17
CA SER A 289 29.88 -11.23 -9.43
C SER A 289 30.92 -10.25 -8.85
N SER A 290 30.47 -9.08 -8.40
CA SER A 290 31.28 -8.03 -7.78
C SER A 290 31.03 -7.93 -6.27
N ALA A 291 31.68 -6.98 -5.59
CA ALA A 291 31.37 -6.74 -4.18
C ALA A 291 29.87 -6.40 -4.01
N PRO A 292 29.14 -7.09 -3.11
CA PRO A 292 27.73 -6.82 -2.90
C PRO A 292 27.54 -5.41 -2.33
N PRO A 293 26.48 -4.70 -2.73
CA PRO A 293 26.17 -3.40 -2.15
C PRO A 293 25.75 -3.54 -0.68
N SER A 294 26.18 -2.62 0.18
CA SER A 294 25.91 -2.65 1.63
C SER A 294 24.47 -2.31 1.98
N ASP A 295 23.75 -1.65 1.08
CA ASP A 295 22.32 -1.33 1.21
C ASP A 295 21.39 -2.40 0.61
N GLY A 296 21.97 -3.45 0.02
CA GLY A 296 21.23 -4.57 -0.55
C GLY A 296 21.05 -5.73 0.42
N VAL A 297 20.00 -6.52 0.20
CA VAL A 297 19.71 -7.71 1.02
C VAL A 297 20.26 -8.95 0.32
N GLN A 298 21.20 -9.64 0.97
CA GLN A 298 21.67 -10.94 0.51
C GLN A 298 20.69 -12.03 0.95
N ILE A 299 20.14 -12.77 -0.01
CA ILE A 299 19.16 -13.85 0.23
C ILE A 299 19.78 -15.24 0.17
N GLY A 300 20.99 -15.36 -0.38
CA GLY A 300 21.67 -16.64 -0.51
C GLY A 300 23.08 -16.52 -1.09
N HIS A 301 23.62 -17.66 -1.48
CA HIS A 301 24.90 -17.75 -2.17
C HIS A 301 24.87 -18.86 -3.22
N THR A 302 25.66 -18.70 -4.26
CA THR A 302 25.91 -19.71 -5.29
C THR A 302 27.42 -19.82 -5.54
N TRP A 303 27.85 -20.73 -6.38
CA TRP A 303 29.23 -20.85 -6.81
C TRP A 303 29.38 -20.29 -8.22
N ARG A 304 30.53 -19.69 -8.54
CA ARG A 304 30.80 -19.19 -9.88
C ARG A 304 30.57 -20.27 -10.95
N TYR A 305 31.05 -21.48 -10.69
CA TYR A 305 30.78 -22.67 -11.50
C TYR A 305 29.99 -23.71 -10.69
N VAL A 306 28.81 -24.08 -11.18
CA VAL A 306 27.92 -25.03 -10.49
C VAL A 306 27.87 -26.37 -11.21
N ASN A 307 27.51 -27.43 -10.49
CA ASN A 307 27.10 -28.70 -11.09
C ASN A 307 25.61 -28.66 -11.49
N VAL A 308 25.08 -29.74 -12.09
CA VAL A 308 23.66 -29.79 -12.54
C VAL A 308 22.67 -29.59 -11.39
N LYS A 309 23.08 -29.89 -10.14
CA LYS A 309 22.25 -29.76 -8.93
C LYS A 309 22.47 -28.43 -8.20
N GLY A 310 23.21 -27.47 -8.78
CA GLY A 310 23.48 -26.15 -8.18
C GLY A 310 24.58 -26.11 -7.11
N GLY A 311 25.20 -27.25 -6.77
CA GLY A 311 26.36 -27.30 -5.86
C GLY A 311 27.68 -26.94 -6.55
N PRO A 312 28.80 -26.83 -5.80
CA PRO A 312 30.09 -26.48 -6.38
C PRO A 312 30.58 -27.52 -7.40
N ASP A 313 31.01 -27.07 -8.58
CA ASP A 313 31.73 -27.93 -9.53
C ASP A 313 33.19 -28.10 -9.08
N ARG A 314 33.51 -29.31 -8.59
CA ARG A 314 34.82 -29.66 -8.02
C ARG A 314 35.95 -29.75 -9.05
N ARG A 315 35.66 -29.61 -10.34
CA ARG A 315 36.70 -29.57 -11.40
C ARG A 315 37.49 -28.26 -11.39
N TYR A 316 36.96 -27.21 -10.76
CA TYR A 316 37.60 -25.91 -10.62
C TYR A 316 38.24 -25.78 -9.23
N LYS A 317 39.56 -25.66 -9.19
CA LYS A 317 40.36 -25.63 -7.95
C LYS A 317 40.10 -24.38 -7.09
N ASP A 318 39.77 -23.25 -7.73
CA ASP A 318 39.49 -21.96 -7.09
C ASP A 318 38.14 -21.41 -7.54
N ASN A 319 37.06 -22.04 -7.08
CA ASN A 319 35.68 -21.67 -7.43
C ASN A 319 35.10 -20.72 -6.37
N PRO A 320 35.01 -19.40 -6.62
CA PRO A 320 34.53 -18.46 -5.60
C PRO A 320 33.02 -18.58 -5.36
N VAL A 321 32.62 -18.33 -4.12
CA VAL A 321 31.22 -18.17 -3.72
C VAL A 321 30.74 -16.77 -4.12
N LEU A 322 29.61 -16.71 -4.82
CA LEU A 322 28.97 -15.47 -5.24
C LEU A 322 27.69 -15.24 -4.42
N PRO A 323 27.45 -14.03 -3.90
CA PRO A 323 26.22 -13.71 -3.19
C PRO A 323 25.03 -13.58 -4.15
N ILE A 324 23.88 -14.09 -3.73
CA ILE A 324 22.59 -13.85 -4.40
C ILE A 324 21.93 -12.70 -3.65
N MET A 325 21.76 -11.58 -4.35
CA MET A 325 21.20 -10.34 -3.82
C MET A 325 19.76 -10.16 -4.30
N LEU A 326 18.90 -9.59 -3.45
CA LEU A 326 17.56 -9.17 -3.83
C LEU A 326 17.59 -7.71 -4.29
N TYR A 327 17.33 -7.49 -5.58
CA TYR A 327 17.21 -6.17 -6.16
C TYR A 327 15.74 -5.79 -6.33
N SER A 328 15.41 -4.52 -6.10
CA SER A 328 14.10 -3.94 -6.45
C SER A 328 14.11 -3.58 -7.94
N THR A 329 12.99 -3.77 -8.65
CA THR A 329 12.88 -3.44 -10.07
C THR A 329 11.86 -2.34 -10.33
N ILE A 330 12.21 -1.39 -11.20
CA ILE A 330 11.26 -0.39 -11.74
C ILE A 330 11.19 -0.61 -13.25
N ASP A 331 9.99 -0.89 -13.73
CA ASP A 331 9.67 -1.02 -15.15
C ASP A 331 8.90 0.21 -15.61
N LEU A 332 9.47 0.94 -16.57
CA LEU A 332 8.83 2.07 -17.25
C LEU A 332 8.62 1.69 -18.71
N THR A 333 7.37 1.57 -19.13
CA THR A 333 7.00 1.19 -20.50
C THR A 333 5.99 2.15 -21.11
N THR A 334 6.04 2.33 -22.42
CA THR A 334 5.01 3.08 -23.16
C THR A 334 4.64 2.39 -24.47
N PRO A 335 3.41 2.61 -24.99
CA PRO A 335 3.01 2.13 -26.31
C PRO A 335 3.88 2.66 -27.46
N GLU A 336 4.44 3.86 -27.31
CA GLU A 336 5.33 4.50 -28.29
C GLU A 336 6.74 3.89 -28.31
N GLY A 337 6.97 2.82 -27.54
CA GLY A 337 8.16 1.98 -27.61
C GLY A 337 9.24 2.29 -26.58
N LEU A 338 8.98 3.15 -25.58
CA LEU A 338 9.90 3.33 -24.46
C LEU A 338 9.90 2.06 -23.59
N ARG A 339 11.08 1.50 -23.31
CA ARG A 339 11.25 0.43 -22.31
C ARG A 339 12.49 0.65 -21.46
N TRP A 340 12.29 0.90 -20.17
CA TRP A 340 13.35 1.03 -19.18
C TRP A 340 13.10 0.08 -18.02
N HIS A 341 13.88 -1.00 -17.97
CA HIS A 341 13.95 -1.90 -16.83
C HIS A 341 15.14 -1.50 -15.95
N LEU A 342 14.86 -1.07 -14.73
CA LEU A 342 15.84 -0.60 -13.75
C LEU A 342 15.94 -1.57 -12.58
N GLN A 343 17.15 -1.79 -12.07
CA GLN A 343 17.43 -2.59 -10.87
C GLN A 343 18.12 -1.73 -9.82
N LEU A 344 17.56 -1.70 -8.61
CA LEU A 344 18.06 -0.93 -7.47
C LEU A 344 18.48 -1.88 -6.35
N SER A 345 19.64 -1.61 -5.71
CA SER A 345 20.15 -2.44 -4.62
C SER A 345 19.23 -2.45 -3.40
N ARG A 346 18.56 -1.33 -3.11
CA ARG A 346 17.62 -1.22 -1.98
C ARG A 346 16.27 -1.85 -2.34
N LYS A 347 15.86 -2.89 -1.60
CA LYS A 347 14.66 -3.70 -1.87
C LYS A 347 13.32 -2.93 -1.93
N ASP A 348 13.20 -1.85 -1.17
CA ASP A 348 11.95 -1.08 -1.02
C ASP A 348 11.89 0.17 -1.93
N ALA A 349 12.99 0.51 -2.60
CA ALA A 349 13.11 1.77 -3.33
C ALA A 349 12.14 1.91 -4.51
N ALA A 350 11.78 0.81 -5.19
CA ALA A 350 10.89 0.87 -6.35
C ALA A 350 9.44 1.22 -5.98
N ARG A 351 8.91 0.63 -4.88
CA ARG A 351 7.48 0.75 -4.54
C ARG A 351 7.07 2.20 -4.25
N SER A 352 7.87 2.92 -3.48
CA SER A 352 7.57 4.31 -3.09
C SER A 352 7.51 5.25 -4.28
N VAL A 353 8.40 5.09 -5.26
CA VAL A 353 8.43 5.96 -6.45
C VAL A 353 7.38 5.54 -7.49
N VAL A 354 7.17 4.24 -7.70
CA VAL A 354 6.12 3.74 -8.61
C VAL A 354 4.72 4.16 -8.14
N HIS A 355 4.45 4.10 -6.83
CA HIS A 355 3.17 4.50 -6.26
C HIS A 355 2.83 5.97 -6.52
N VAL A 356 3.81 6.88 -6.37
CA VAL A 356 3.57 8.30 -6.63
C VAL A 356 3.48 8.60 -8.12
N LEU A 357 4.31 7.95 -8.96
CA LEU A 357 4.26 8.13 -10.42
C LEU A 357 2.95 7.64 -11.04
N SER A 358 2.36 6.55 -10.53
CA SER A 358 1.07 6.03 -11.00
C SER A 358 -0.12 6.91 -10.61
N ALA A 359 0.01 7.70 -9.53
CA ALA A 359 -1.00 8.65 -9.07
C ALA A 359 -1.00 10.01 -9.81
N SER A 360 -0.41 10.09 -11.02
CA SER A 360 -0.33 11.34 -11.77
C SER A 360 -1.73 11.90 -12.14
N PRO A 361 -2.02 13.20 -11.92
CA PRO A 361 -3.29 13.82 -12.29
C PRO A 361 -3.64 13.68 -13.78
N ALA A 362 -2.63 13.59 -14.66
CA ALA A 362 -2.81 13.36 -16.10
C ALA A 362 -3.35 11.96 -16.44
N VAL A 363 -3.15 10.97 -15.55
CA VAL A 363 -3.70 9.61 -15.67
C VAL A 363 -5.17 9.58 -15.21
N LEU A 364 -5.51 10.37 -14.19
CA LEU A 364 -6.87 10.47 -13.62
C LEU A 364 -7.85 11.31 -14.47
N GLY A 365 -7.34 12.22 -15.31
CA GLY A 365 -8.15 13.14 -16.12
C GLY A 365 -8.93 12.54 -17.32
N LYS A 366 -8.84 11.23 -17.59
CA LYS A 366 -9.55 10.57 -18.72
C LYS A 366 -10.76 9.72 -18.32
N SER A 367 -10.99 9.46 -17.04
CA SER A 367 -12.27 8.93 -16.57
C SER A 367 -13.32 10.05 -16.54
N GLY A 368 -13.94 10.30 -17.69
CA GLY A 368 -15.13 11.16 -17.78
C GLY A 368 -16.34 10.55 -17.04
N PRO A 369 -17.31 11.38 -16.64
CA PRO A 369 -18.24 11.10 -15.54
C PRO A 369 -19.43 10.21 -15.95
N LEU A 370 -19.73 9.20 -15.15
CA LEU A 370 -21.09 8.65 -15.08
C LEU A 370 -21.88 9.47 -14.05
N THR A 371 -22.82 10.25 -14.58
CA THR A 371 -23.65 11.22 -13.86
C THR A 371 -24.74 10.53 -13.05
N ALA A 372 -24.88 10.88 -11.77
CA ALA A 372 -26.17 11.01 -11.11
C ALA A 372 -26.13 12.18 -10.11
N THR A 373 -26.54 13.33 -10.65
CA THR A 373 -27.05 14.57 -10.05
C THR A 373 -27.45 14.54 -8.57
N LEU A 374 -26.97 15.52 -7.78
CA LEU A 374 -27.81 16.48 -7.03
C LEU A 374 -26.99 17.75 -6.72
N ALA A 375 -27.58 18.89 -7.08
CA ALA A 375 -26.96 20.22 -7.12
C ALA A 375 -26.87 20.93 -5.75
N PRO A 376 -25.99 21.93 -5.58
CA PRO A 376 -25.90 22.75 -4.37
C PRO A 376 -26.98 23.86 -4.34
N PRO A 377 -27.46 24.28 -3.15
CA PRO A 377 -28.50 25.32 -3.08
C PRO A 377 -27.89 26.72 -3.25
N ALA A 378 -28.52 27.51 -4.13
CA ALA A 378 -28.27 28.94 -4.31
C ALA A 378 -29.18 29.79 -3.41
N ALA A 379 -28.70 30.99 -3.12
CA ALA A 379 -29.22 31.98 -2.19
C ALA A 379 -30.62 32.55 -2.51
N SER A 380 -31.33 32.93 -1.45
CA SER A 380 -32.66 33.58 -1.47
C SER A 380 -32.58 35.11 -1.62
N PRO A 381 -33.47 35.74 -2.43
CA PRO A 381 -33.71 37.19 -2.37
C PRO A 381 -35.05 37.56 -1.70
N GLN A 382 -34.91 38.28 -0.58
CA GLN A 382 -35.70 39.39 0.02
C GLN A 382 -37.22 39.61 -0.22
N ALA A 383 -37.91 39.92 0.89
CA ALA A 383 -39.02 40.89 0.95
C ALA A 383 -38.92 41.79 2.22
N ARG A 384 -39.45 43.02 2.12
CA ARG A 384 -39.17 44.23 2.93
C ARG A 384 -39.91 44.37 4.28
N GLN A 385 -39.19 44.99 5.22
CA GLN A 385 -39.50 45.96 6.31
C GLN A 385 -40.95 46.30 6.74
N SER A 386 -41.21 46.33 8.07
CA SER A 386 -41.83 47.47 8.79
C SER A 386 -41.62 47.39 10.33
N SER A 387 -41.74 48.56 10.98
CA SER A 387 -41.24 49.07 12.30
C SER A 387 -41.79 48.48 13.63
N PRO A 388 -41.26 48.89 14.81
CA PRO A 388 -41.49 48.28 16.14
C PRO A 388 -42.43 49.07 17.08
N ALA A 389 -43.03 48.41 18.10
CA ALA A 389 -43.47 48.91 19.43
C ALA A 389 -44.24 47.80 20.23
N PRO A 390 -44.62 47.96 21.52
CA PRO A 390 -43.78 47.98 22.73
C PRO A 390 -44.16 46.90 23.78
N VAL A 391 -43.34 46.78 24.83
CA VAL A 391 -43.48 45.90 26.03
C VAL A 391 -44.68 46.32 26.92
N PRO A 392 -45.35 45.39 27.65
CA PRO A 392 -45.18 45.21 29.11
C PRO A 392 -45.18 43.72 29.56
N SER A 393 -44.27 43.29 30.46
CA SER A 393 -44.46 43.00 31.91
C SER A 393 -45.50 41.89 32.22
N ALA A 394 -45.29 40.84 33.02
CA ALA A 394 -44.50 40.69 34.24
C ALA A 394 -44.33 39.19 34.66
N ALA A 395 -43.36 38.97 35.56
CA ALA A 395 -43.34 38.06 36.73
C ALA A 395 -42.92 36.56 36.65
N GLN A 396 -41.71 36.31 37.19
CA GLN A 396 -41.29 35.29 38.18
C GLN A 396 -41.27 33.80 37.73
N SER A 397 -40.12 33.13 37.73
CA SER A 397 -39.43 32.63 38.93
C SER A 397 -37.92 32.33 38.72
N ALA A 398 -37.16 32.21 39.82
CA ALA A 398 -35.72 32.38 39.95
C ALA A 398 -34.81 31.18 39.55
N PRO A 399 -33.53 31.42 39.19
CA PRO A 399 -32.50 30.39 39.02
C PRO A 399 -31.65 30.18 40.30
N PRO A 400 -31.09 28.97 40.55
CA PRO A 400 -30.12 28.79 41.63
C PRO A 400 -28.74 29.34 41.24
N GLN A 401 -28.12 30.01 42.21
CA GLN A 401 -26.89 30.78 42.10
C GLN A 401 -25.64 29.90 42.10
N ILE A 402 -24.72 30.17 41.16
CA ILE A 402 -23.31 29.78 41.24
C ILE A 402 -22.60 30.81 42.13
N VAL A 403 -22.20 30.40 43.32
CA VAL A 403 -21.33 31.21 44.20
C VAL A 403 -19.88 30.99 43.81
N ARG A 404 -19.27 32.06 43.30
CA ARG A 404 -17.83 32.22 43.07
C ARG A 404 -17.16 32.47 44.43
N LEU A 405 -16.24 31.61 44.87
CA LEU A 405 -15.37 31.91 46.01
C LEU A 405 -13.93 32.20 45.56
N VAL A 406 -13.45 33.33 46.05
CA VAL A 406 -12.16 33.98 45.80
C VAL A 406 -11.04 33.25 46.55
N ALA A 407 -9.84 33.30 45.96
CA ALA A 407 -8.60 32.76 46.47
C ALA A 407 -8.19 33.34 47.84
N THR A 408 -7.72 32.47 48.74
CA THR A 408 -6.83 32.82 49.84
C THR A 408 -5.59 31.93 49.82
N LYS A 409 -4.44 32.55 49.98
CA LYS A 409 -3.10 31.95 50.00
C LYS A 409 -2.82 31.41 51.41
N PRO A 410 -2.31 30.18 51.59
CA PRO A 410 -1.58 29.83 52.80
C PRO A 410 -0.08 29.70 52.50
N GLU A 411 0.73 30.45 53.24
CA GLU A 411 2.16 30.22 53.39
C GLU A 411 2.41 28.99 54.28
N GLY A 412 3.46 28.24 53.95
CA GLY A 412 4.21 27.45 54.94
C GLY A 412 3.74 26.02 55.22
N ARG A 413 4.05 25.09 54.33
CA ARG A 413 4.70 23.78 54.64
C ARG A 413 4.94 23.02 53.33
N ARG A 414 6.20 22.82 52.98
CA ARG A 414 6.62 21.85 51.97
C ARG A 414 6.27 20.45 52.49
N ASN A 415 5.09 19.95 52.15
CA ASN A 415 4.74 18.55 52.30
C ASN A 415 4.69 17.90 50.91
N ALA A 416 5.27 16.71 50.85
CA ALA A 416 5.58 15.95 49.65
C ALA A 416 4.40 15.82 48.67
N ILE A 417 4.70 16.04 47.40
CA ILE A 417 3.88 15.58 46.27
C ILE A 417 3.69 14.07 46.44
N ALA A 418 2.44 13.61 46.53
CA ALA A 418 2.11 12.20 46.55
C ALA A 418 2.66 11.53 45.28
N LYS A 419 3.38 10.41 45.42
CA LYS A 419 3.88 9.60 44.29
C LYS A 419 2.71 9.17 43.41
N ASP A 420 2.81 9.47 42.11
CA ASP A 420 1.95 8.92 41.05
C ASP A 420 1.82 7.39 41.19
N SER A 421 0.59 6.89 41.20
CA SER A 421 0.27 5.46 41.15
C SER A 421 0.41 4.94 39.71
N GLY A 422 1.57 4.34 39.41
CA GLY A 422 1.88 3.70 38.12
C GLY A 422 1.89 2.16 38.18
N VAL A 423 2.48 1.52 37.17
CA VAL A 423 2.57 0.05 37.10
C VAL A 423 3.68 -0.45 38.02
N VAL A 424 3.33 -1.31 38.99
CA VAL A 424 4.30 -1.97 39.87
C VAL A 424 4.97 -3.10 39.10
N ARG A 425 6.23 -2.88 38.69
CA ARG A 425 6.99 -3.86 37.90
C ARG A 425 7.24 -5.16 38.68
N ALA A 426 6.80 -6.25 38.10
CA ALA A 426 7.08 -7.62 38.51
C ALA A 426 7.74 -8.39 37.36
N HIS A 427 8.44 -9.45 37.72
CA HIS A 427 8.98 -10.42 36.78
C HIS A 427 8.58 -11.84 37.20
N LEU A 428 8.60 -12.76 36.24
CA LEU A 428 8.39 -14.18 36.49
C LEU A 428 9.74 -14.86 36.74
N SER A 429 9.83 -15.59 37.85
CA SER A 429 11.05 -16.25 38.29
C SER A 429 10.80 -17.72 38.61
N ARG A 430 11.81 -18.55 38.33
CA ARG A 430 11.90 -19.96 38.73
C ARG A 430 12.57 -20.15 40.09
N SER A 431 13.24 -19.12 40.63
CA SER A 431 13.67 -19.13 42.02
C SER A 431 12.44 -19.30 42.92
N GLY A 432 12.47 -20.23 43.88
CA GLY A 432 11.29 -20.63 44.66
C GLY A 432 10.65 -19.52 45.54
N LYS A 433 11.04 -18.26 45.37
CA LYS A 433 10.51 -17.07 46.05
C LYS A 433 9.48 -16.38 45.14
N GLY A 434 8.26 -16.18 45.64
CA GLY A 434 7.19 -15.49 44.91
C GLY A 434 5.85 -16.22 44.98
N HIS A 435 4.83 -15.61 44.38
CA HIS A 435 3.45 -16.10 44.42
C HIS A 435 3.17 -17.05 43.25
N PRO A 436 2.50 -18.19 43.47
CA PRO A 436 2.05 -19.05 42.38
C PRO A 436 1.01 -18.31 41.53
N MET A 437 1.01 -18.59 40.23
CA MET A 437 0.14 -17.88 39.29
C MET A 437 -1.18 -18.59 39.00
N SER A 438 -1.40 -19.80 39.53
CA SER A 438 -2.57 -20.64 39.20
C SER A 438 -3.93 -19.97 39.46
N GLU A 439 -3.99 -19.02 40.40
CA GLU A 439 -5.20 -18.27 40.75
C GLU A 439 -5.17 -16.81 40.25
N THR A 440 -4.17 -16.45 39.43
CA THR A 440 -3.99 -15.09 38.95
C THR A 440 -4.83 -14.83 37.70
N THR A 441 -5.50 -13.68 37.66
CA THR A 441 -6.11 -13.13 36.45
C THR A 441 -5.15 -12.14 35.81
N PHE A 442 -4.93 -12.30 34.52
CA PHE A 442 -4.07 -11.46 33.71
C PHE A 442 -4.91 -10.59 32.78
N THR A 443 -4.38 -9.44 32.43
CA THR A 443 -4.86 -8.66 31.28
C THR A 443 -3.69 -8.43 30.35
N ALA A 444 -3.70 -9.08 29.19
CA ALA A 444 -2.78 -8.74 28.11
C ALA A 444 -3.22 -7.43 27.45
N ILE A 445 -2.28 -6.55 27.16
CA ILE A 445 -2.51 -5.27 26.49
C ILE A 445 -1.52 -5.07 25.35
N ASP A 446 -2.00 -4.42 24.31
CA ASP A 446 -1.18 -3.82 23.25
C ASP A 446 -1.83 -2.50 22.79
N VAL A 447 -1.03 -1.58 22.24
CA VAL A 447 -1.48 -0.26 21.78
C VAL A 447 -0.81 0.13 20.47
N GLU A 448 -1.60 0.70 19.57
CA GLU A 448 -1.08 1.39 18.39
C GLU A 448 -1.07 2.90 18.64
N THR A 449 -0.08 3.60 18.11
CA THR A 449 0.23 4.99 18.51
C THR A 449 0.60 5.86 17.31
N THR A 450 0.50 7.19 17.45
CA THR A 450 0.86 8.14 16.40
C THR A 450 2.37 8.21 16.11
N GLY A 451 3.19 7.70 17.03
CA GLY A 451 4.65 7.73 17.00
C GLY A 451 5.22 7.04 18.24
N LEU A 452 6.52 7.19 18.52
CA LEU A 452 7.20 6.43 19.56
C LEU A 452 7.40 7.21 20.88
N ASP A 453 7.11 8.51 20.93
CA ASP A 453 7.33 9.35 22.12
C ASP A 453 6.04 9.48 22.94
N SER A 454 5.92 8.75 24.04
CA SER A 454 4.71 8.77 24.89
C SER A 454 4.33 10.15 25.47
N GLU A 455 5.24 11.12 25.53
CA GLU A 455 4.91 12.49 25.96
C GLU A 455 4.27 13.30 24.81
N ALA A 456 4.80 13.17 23.59
CA ALA A 456 4.39 13.92 22.42
C ALA A 456 3.25 13.24 21.63
N ASP A 457 3.31 11.93 21.48
CA ASP A 457 2.42 11.08 20.70
C ASP A 457 1.19 10.59 21.48
N ARG A 458 0.23 10.00 20.76
CA ARG A 458 -1.07 9.57 21.28
C ARG A 458 -1.38 8.13 20.89
N ILE A 459 -2.23 7.48 21.68
CA ILE A 459 -2.77 6.15 21.39
C ILE A 459 -3.87 6.30 20.34
N VAL A 460 -3.85 5.48 19.29
CA VAL A 460 -4.86 5.45 18.22
C VAL A 460 -5.68 4.15 18.21
N GLU A 461 -5.16 3.07 18.78
CA GLU A 461 -5.88 1.81 19.01
C GLU A 461 -5.42 1.19 20.33
N ILE A 462 -6.34 0.55 21.05
CA ILE A 462 -6.01 -0.24 22.23
C ILE A 462 -6.72 -1.58 22.18
N GLY A 463 -6.01 -2.65 22.55
CA GLY A 463 -6.55 -4.01 22.64
C GLY A 463 -6.22 -4.62 23.99
N LEU A 464 -7.20 -5.24 24.64
CA LEU A 464 -7.07 -5.92 25.91
C LEU A 464 -7.73 -7.29 25.88
N VAL A 465 -7.05 -8.27 26.48
CA VAL A 465 -7.56 -9.62 26.68
C VAL A 465 -7.41 -9.97 28.14
N LYS A 466 -8.52 -10.17 28.85
CA LYS A 466 -8.53 -10.63 30.24
C LYS A 466 -8.68 -12.14 30.28
N PHE A 467 -7.81 -12.81 31.01
CA PHE A 467 -7.78 -14.28 31.05
C PHE A 467 -7.24 -14.81 32.37
N THR A 468 -7.66 -16.01 32.73
CA THR A 468 -7.14 -16.76 33.88
C THR A 468 -5.90 -17.57 33.50
N ALA A 469 -5.11 -17.98 34.49
CA ALA A 469 -3.84 -18.67 34.28
C ALA A 469 -3.94 -20.03 33.56
N ASP A 470 -5.11 -20.68 33.58
CA ASP A 470 -5.41 -21.88 32.81
C ASP A 470 -5.61 -21.58 31.31
N GLY A 471 -5.81 -20.31 30.96
CA GLY A 471 -6.00 -19.81 29.60
C GLY A 471 -7.44 -19.44 29.27
N THR A 472 -8.40 -19.59 30.18
CA THR A 472 -9.79 -19.21 29.93
C THR A 472 -9.90 -17.70 29.71
N VAL A 473 -10.45 -17.28 28.57
CA VAL A 473 -10.72 -15.85 28.29
C VAL A 473 -11.95 -15.43 29.09
N VAL A 474 -11.80 -14.39 29.89
CA VAL A 474 -12.84 -13.82 30.73
C VAL A 474 -13.58 -12.70 29.99
N ASP A 475 -12.83 -11.82 29.33
CA ASP A 475 -13.38 -10.69 28.59
C ASP A 475 -12.34 -10.12 27.62
N GLU A 476 -12.80 -9.39 26.61
CA GLU A 476 -11.95 -8.66 25.67
C GLU A 476 -12.47 -7.23 25.46
N PHE A 477 -11.55 -6.30 25.24
CA PHE A 477 -11.89 -4.93 24.89
C PHE A 477 -10.97 -4.44 23.79
N ALA A 478 -11.53 -3.84 22.74
CA ALA A 478 -10.74 -3.22 21.69
C ALA A 478 -11.48 -2.03 21.09
N THR A 479 -10.75 -0.95 20.83
CA THR A 479 -11.30 0.21 20.11
C THR A 479 -10.19 1.09 19.55
N LEU A 480 -10.49 1.72 18.41
CA LEU A 480 -9.81 2.93 17.97
C LEU A 480 -10.06 4.09 18.95
N ILE A 481 -9.18 5.08 18.95
CA ILE A 481 -9.28 6.30 19.77
C ILE A 481 -9.09 7.53 18.87
N ASN A 482 -9.94 8.54 19.03
CA ASN A 482 -9.91 9.75 18.20
C ASN A 482 -8.71 10.66 18.51
N ASN A 483 -7.53 10.28 18.03
CA ASN A 483 -6.27 11.01 18.13
C ASN A 483 -5.57 11.05 16.75
N PRO A 484 -6.02 11.91 15.81
CA PRO A 484 -5.42 11.99 14.47
C PRO A 484 -4.00 12.53 14.51
N GLY A 485 -3.26 12.31 13.41
CA GLY A 485 -1.91 12.83 13.22
C GLY A 485 -0.80 11.79 13.37
N SER A 486 -1.08 10.51 13.11
CA SER A 486 -0.04 9.48 13.05
C SER A 486 1.08 9.87 12.06
N SER A 487 2.32 9.66 12.47
CA SER A 487 3.49 9.77 11.58
C SER A 487 3.38 8.79 10.41
N ALA A 488 4.12 9.04 9.32
CA ALA A 488 4.11 8.13 8.17
C ALA A 488 4.59 6.72 8.55
N GLY A 489 5.62 6.61 9.41
CA GLY A 489 6.13 5.32 9.89
C GLY A 489 5.14 4.58 10.79
N ALA A 490 4.42 5.28 11.67
CA ALA A 490 3.35 4.67 12.46
C ALA A 490 2.22 4.13 11.57
N ARG A 491 1.75 4.94 10.62
CA ARG A 491 0.71 4.54 9.66
C ARG A 491 1.11 3.34 8.80
N GLU A 492 2.38 3.24 8.40
CA GLU A 492 2.87 2.08 7.64
C GLU A 492 2.83 0.80 8.49
N THR A 493 3.08 0.91 9.80
CA THR A 493 3.04 -0.23 10.73
C THR A 493 1.61 -0.70 10.99
N HIS A 494 0.75 0.20 11.49
CA HIS A 494 -0.58 -0.18 11.98
C HIS A 494 -1.69 0.01 10.93
N GLY A 495 -1.49 0.80 9.87
CA GLY A 495 -2.47 0.96 8.79
C GLY A 495 -3.74 1.75 9.14
N ILE A 496 -3.72 2.53 10.22
CA ILE A 496 -4.87 3.34 10.69
C ILE A 496 -4.70 4.76 10.16
N HIS A 497 -5.71 5.27 9.45
CA HIS A 497 -5.73 6.60 8.87
C HIS A 497 -6.59 7.54 9.71
N ASP A 498 -6.33 8.86 9.62
CA ASP A 498 -7.10 9.86 10.38
C ASP A 498 -8.61 9.79 10.11
N ALA A 499 -9.02 9.34 8.90
CA ALA A 499 -10.42 9.13 8.55
C ALA A 499 -11.11 8.04 9.39
N ASP A 500 -10.37 7.00 9.79
CA ASP A 500 -10.87 5.89 10.61
C ASP A 500 -11.17 6.34 12.05
N LEU A 501 -10.50 7.42 12.49
CA LEU A 501 -10.55 7.92 13.86
C LEU A 501 -11.70 8.91 14.11
N VAL A 502 -12.34 9.43 13.06
CA VAL A 502 -13.36 10.49 13.15
C VAL A 502 -14.55 10.10 14.04
N ARG A 503 -14.96 8.83 14.00
CA ARG A 503 -16.10 8.29 14.76
C ARG A 503 -15.69 7.53 16.02
N ALA A 504 -14.39 7.45 16.31
CA ALA A 504 -13.85 6.74 17.45
C ALA A 504 -14.14 7.49 18.78
N PRO A 505 -14.24 6.77 19.91
CA PRO A 505 -14.38 7.40 21.23
C PRO A 505 -13.19 8.30 21.59
N SER A 506 -13.43 9.22 22.51
CA SER A 506 -12.38 10.08 23.08
C SER A 506 -11.44 9.31 24.02
N THR A 507 -10.22 9.81 24.20
CA THR A 507 -9.22 9.21 25.09
C THR A 507 -9.77 9.06 26.51
N GLU A 508 -10.49 10.06 27.01
CA GLU A 508 -11.05 10.09 28.37
C GLU A 508 -12.06 8.95 28.60
N GLN A 509 -12.95 8.73 27.63
CA GLN A 509 -13.95 7.65 27.69
C GLN A 509 -13.28 6.28 27.68
N VAL A 510 -12.25 6.11 26.83
CA VAL A 510 -11.53 4.84 26.70
C VAL A 510 -10.72 4.55 27.97
N LEU A 511 -9.98 5.52 28.50
CA LEU A 511 -9.15 5.32 29.70
C LEU A 511 -9.97 4.94 30.93
N ALA A 512 -11.15 5.53 31.11
CA ALA A 512 -12.03 5.20 32.24
C ALA A 512 -12.41 3.71 32.25
N GLU A 513 -12.77 3.18 31.08
CA GLU A 513 -13.10 1.76 30.93
C GLU A 513 -11.85 0.87 31.01
N VAL A 514 -10.75 1.26 30.37
CA VAL A 514 -9.47 0.51 30.40
C VAL A 514 -8.97 0.35 31.83
N PHE A 515 -8.99 1.41 32.63
CA PHE A 515 -8.54 1.37 34.02
C PHE A 515 -9.45 0.52 34.92
N ALA A 516 -10.75 0.52 34.67
CA ALA A 516 -11.65 -0.45 35.30
C ALA A 516 -11.38 -1.89 34.84
N PHE A 517 -11.07 -2.07 33.56
CA PHE A 517 -10.81 -3.38 32.97
C PHE A 517 -9.55 -4.03 33.55
N ILE A 518 -8.45 -3.29 33.70
CA ILE A 518 -7.17 -3.81 34.22
C ILE A 518 -7.12 -3.91 35.74
N ALA A 519 -8.00 -3.22 36.47
CA ALA A 519 -8.00 -3.19 37.93
C ALA A 519 -8.09 -4.61 38.53
N GLY A 520 -7.21 -4.90 39.48
CA GLY A 520 -7.16 -6.20 40.18
C GLY A 520 -6.54 -7.34 39.36
N THR A 521 -6.03 -7.06 38.15
CA THR A 521 -5.34 -8.04 37.31
C THR A 521 -3.83 -7.78 37.26
N VAL A 522 -3.08 -8.77 36.78
CA VAL A 522 -1.69 -8.56 36.36
C VAL A 522 -1.70 -8.08 34.92
N LEU A 523 -1.26 -6.84 34.68
CA LEU A 523 -1.09 -6.29 33.35
C LEU A 523 0.08 -6.97 32.65
N VAL A 524 -0.11 -7.42 31.42
CA VAL A 524 0.91 -8.14 30.66
C VAL A 524 1.05 -7.49 29.31
N ALA A 525 2.27 -7.13 28.93
CA ALA A 525 2.56 -6.63 27.60
C ALA A 525 3.84 -7.25 27.07
N HIS A 526 4.05 -7.20 25.75
CA HIS A 526 5.31 -7.66 25.20
C HIS A 526 6.45 -6.72 25.54
N ASN A 527 6.24 -5.40 25.45
CA ASN A 527 7.23 -4.38 25.76
C ASN A 527 6.70 -3.35 26.76
N LEU A 528 6.35 -3.80 27.98
CA LEU A 528 5.59 -3.04 28.98
C LEU A 528 6.03 -1.58 29.23
N ASP A 529 7.31 -1.23 29.03
CA ASP A 529 7.80 0.16 29.10
C ASP A 529 7.10 1.08 28.11
N PHE A 530 6.80 0.57 26.91
CA PHE A 530 6.07 1.27 25.87
C PHE A 530 4.61 1.49 26.27
N GLU A 531 3.86 0.43 26.59
CA GLU A 531 2.43 0.55 26.92
C GLU A 531 2.21 1.37 28.21
N GLU A 532 3.04 1.17 29.25
CA GLU A 532 2.97 1.97 30.48
C GLU A 532 3.22 3.45 30.20
N GLY A 533 4.23 3.79 29.37
CA GLY A 533 4.53 5.17 29.02
C GLY A 533 3.33 5.86 28.38
N PHE A 534 2.71 5.23 27.39
CA PHE A 534 1.54 5.77 26.70
C PHE A 534 0.31 5.87 27.60
N LEU A 535 0.02 4.86 28.43
CA LEU A 535 -1.09 4.90 29.38
C LEU A 535 -0.90 6.01 30.43
N SER A 536 0.32 6.15 30.96
CA SER A 536 0.65 7.18 31.95
C SER A 536 0.59 8.58 31.35
N GLY A 537 1.11 8.77 30.13
CA GLY A 537 1.02 10.03 29.40
C GLY A 537 -0.43 10.41 29.11
N ALA A 538 -1.23 9.45 28.65
CA ALA A 538 -2.65 9.66 28.37
C ALA A 538 -3.44 9.98 29.66
N SER A 539 -3.17 9.26 30.75
CA SER A 539 -3.71 9.50 32.10
C SER A 539 -3.46 10.93 32.57
N ARG A 540 -2.20 11.41 32.49
CA ARG A 540 -1.84 12.77 32.90
C ARG A 540 -2.54 13.84 32.06
N ARG A 541 -2.63 13.63 30.75
CA ARG A 541 -3.31 14.58 29.83
C ARG A 541 -4.82 14.64 30.06
N ALA A 542 -5.43 13.48 30.31
CA ALA A 542 -6.87 13.35 30.57
C ALA A 542 -7.25 13.75 32.01
N GLY A 543 -6.29 13.82 32.94
CA GLY A 543 -6.57 14.03 34.36
C GLY A 543 -7.27 12.84 35.03
N ILE A 544 -7.09 11.63 34.50
CA ILE A 544 -7.71 10.40 35.01
C ILE A 544 -6.64 9.57 35.71
N SER A 545 -6.80 9.30 37.02
CA SER A 545 -5.82 8.54 37.78
C SER A 545 -5.71 7.09 37.33
N MET A 546 -4.50 6.64 37.02
CA MET A 546 -4.21 5.24 36.73
C MET A 546 -4.21 4.40 38.01
N PRO A 547 -4.86 3.22 38.04
CA PRO A 547 -4.82 2.33 39.19
C PRO A 547 -3.43 1.68 39.33
N SER A 548 -3.02 1.43 40.58
CA SER A 548 -1.75 0.74 40.88
C SER A 548 -1.84 -0.76 40.55
N VAL A 549 -1.57 -1.14 39.30
CA VAL A 549 -1.57 -2.54 38.83
C VAL A 549 -0.18 -3.15 38.84
N VAL A 550 -0.08 -4.46 39.00
CA VAL A 550 1.18 -5.19 38.83
C VAL A 550 1.38 -5.49 37.35
N GLY A 551 2.58 -5.22 36.82
CA GLY A 551 2.90 -5.40 35.41
C GLY A 551 4.00 -6.43 35.16
N VAL A 552 3.83 -7.26 34.14
CA VAL A 552 4.82 -8.25 33.66
C VAL A 552 5.13 -7.99 32.18
N CYS A 553 6.42 -7.95 31.84
CA CYS A 553 6.91 -7.82 30.47
C CYS A 553 7.32 -9.18 29.91
N THR A 554 6.66 -9.67 28.86
CA THR A 554 6.97 -11.00 28.29
C THR A 554 8.28 -11.00 27.50
N LEU A 555 8.72 -9.87 26.93
CA LEU A 555 10.04 -9.75 26.32
C LEU A 555 11.16 -9.94 27.36
N GLN A 556 11.10 -9.20 28.46
CA GLN A 556 12.08 -9.33 29.55
C GLN A 556 12.05 -10.72 30.16
N THR A 557 10.85 -11.30 30.34
CA THR A 557 10.71 -12.66 30.85
C THR A 557 11.35 -13.66 29.88
N SER A 558 11.11 -13.53 28.58
CA SER A 558 11.68 -14.40 27.56
C SER A 558 13.20 -14.35 27.57
N ARG A 559 13.80 -13.15 27.61
CA ARG A 559 15.26 -12.98 27.65
C ARG A 559 15.92 -13.60 28.88
N ARG A 560 15.27 -13.52 30.05
CA ARG A 560 15.80 -14.11 31.30
C ARG A 560 15.66 -15.62 31.36
N GLN A 561 14.59 -16.16 30.79
CA GLN A 561 14.23 -17.57 30.93
C GLN A 561 14.70 -18.45 29.76
N LEU A 562 14.88 -17.88 28.57
CA LEU A 562 15.11 -18.60 27.33
C LEU A 562 16.45 -18.22 26.69
N ASP A 563 17.04 -19.17 25.97
CA ASP A 563 18.21 -19.00 25.12
C ASP A 563 17.77 -19.00 23.66
N GLY A 564 18.14 -17.97 22.91
CA GLY A 564 17.63 -17.76 21.55
C GLY A 564 18.14 -16.46 20.93
N ARG A 565 17.93 -16.34 19.61
CA ARG A 565 18.43 -15.19 18.82
C ARG A 565 17.41 -14.06 18.65
N ALA A 566 16.13 -14.32 18.85
CA ALA A 566 15.09 -13.30 18.79
C ALA A 566 13.98 -13.58 19.80
N PHE A 567 13.49 -12.49 20.36
CA PHE A 567 12.44 -12.50 21.37
C PHE A 567 11.30 -11.54 21.03
N SER A 568 11.19 -11.09 19.77
CA SER A 568 10.05 -10.28 19.33
C SER A 568 8.74 -11.03 19.52
N LEU A 569 7.62 -10.30 19.62
CA LEU A 569 6.30 -10.90 19.80
C LEU A 569 6.02 -11.94 18.73
N PHE A 570 6.38 -11.62 17.47
CA PHE A 570 6.29 -12.51 16.33
C PHE A 570 7.06 -13.84 16.53
N ALA A 571 8.33 -13.77 16.97
CA ALA A 571 9.15 -14.95 17.19
C ALA A 571 8.66 -15.78 18.39
N MET A 572 8.24 -15.11 19.46
CA MET A 572 7.71 -15.76 20.66
C MET A 572 6.34 -16.39 20.40
N TYR A 573 5.46 -15.73 19.67
CA TYR A 573 4.16 -16.29 19.27
C TYR A 573 4.32 -17.53 18.40
N LYS A 574 5.27 -17.49 17.46
CA LYS A 574 5.63 -18.66 16.66
C LYS A 574 6.14 -19.82 17.50
N THR A 575 6.95 -19.52 18.52
CA THR A 575 7.43 -20.51 19.46
C THR A 575 6.29 -21.11 20.27
N ALA A 576 5.34 -20.27 20.70
CA ALA A 576 4.22 -20.67 21.54
C ALA A 576 3.20 -21.55 20.81
N THR A 577 2.82 -21.16 19.59
CA THR A 577 1.69 -21.77 18.86
C THR A 577 2.11 -22.68 17.72
N GLY A 578 3.37 -22.58 17.27
CA GLY A 578 3.84 -23.21 16.02
C GLY A 578 3.38 -22.48 14.76
N ASN A 579 2.55 -21.44 14.86
CA ASN A 579 2.04 -20.65 13.74
C ASN A 579 2.67 -19.25 13.74
N TRP A 580 2.90 -18.71 12.55
CA TRP A 580 3.32 -17.31 12.45
C TRP A 580 2.13 -16.41 12.77
N HIS A 581 2.37 -15.32 13.50
CA HIS A 581 1.37 -14.29 13.71
C HIS A 581 1.04 -13.63 12.36
N ASP A 582 -0.19 -13.16 12.18
CA ASP A 582 -0.69 -12.73 10.87
C ASP A 582 -0.15 -11.36 10.41
N HIS A 583 0.72 -10.73 11.20
CA HIS A 583 1.41 -9.46 10.92
C HIS A 583 0.46 -8.29 10.64
N LYS A 584 -0.80 -8.36 11.08
CA LYS A 584 -1.77 -7.29 10.82
C LYS A 584 -1.60 -6.08 11.75
N HIS A 585 -0.74 -6.17 12.77
CA HIS A 585 -0.50 -5.12 13.78
C HIS A 585 -1.81 -4.49 14.24
N THR A 586 -2.68 -5.37 14.75
CA THR A 586 -3.93 -4.95 15.39
C THR A 586 -3.72 -5.08 16.89
N ALA A 587 -4.08 -4.05 17.64
CA ALA A 587 -3.84 -4.06 19.08
C ALA A 587 -4.50 -5.28 19.77
N LEU A 588 -5.71 -5.68 19.35
CA LEU A 588 -6.36 -6.87 19.91
C LEU A 588 -5.65 -8.17 19.51
N GLY A 589 -5.22 -8.29 18.25
CA GLY A 589 -4.48 -9.45 17.76
C GLY A 589 -3.12 -9.62 18.45
N ASP A 590 -2.42 -8.52 18.74
CA ASP A 590 -1.15 -8.52 19.45
C ASP A 590 -1.35 -8.79 20.96
N ALA A 591 -2.40 -8.26 21.58
CA ALA A 591 -2.76 -8.62 22.95
C ALA A 591 -3.10 -10.12 23.10
N ARG A 592 -3.82 -10.71 22.13
CA ARG A 592 -4.07 -12.16 22.09
C ARG A 592 -2.77 -12.95 21.91
N ALA A 593 -1.83 -12.46 21.11
CA ALA A 593 -0.53 -13.07 20.94
C ALA A 593 0.30 -13.04 22.24
N VAL A 594 0.27 -11.93 22.98
CA VAL A 594 0.90 -11.80 24.29
C VAL A 594 0.34 -12.81 25.28
N ARG A 595 -0.99 -13.01 25.29
CA ARG A 595 -1.64 -14.07 26.08
C ARG A 595 -1.09 -15.46 25.73
N GLU A 596 -1.04 -15.82 24.45
CA GLU A 596 -0.53 -17.13 24.02
C GLU A 596 0.93 -17.35 24.41
N VAL A 597 1.78 -16.31 24.25
CA VAL A 597 3.18 -16.35 24.70
C VAL A 597 3.26 -16.61 26.19
N LEU A 598 2.52 -15.85 27.00
CA LEU A 598 2.53 -16.03 28.45
C LEU A 598 2.08 -17.45 28.84
N LEU A 599 0.94 -17.91 28.33
CA LEU A 599 0.41 -19.24 28.63
C LEU A 599 1.37 -20.35 28.25
N TRP A 600 2.03 -20.23 27.09
CA TRP A 600 3.08 -21.16 26.70
C TRP A 600 4.24 -21.17 27.69
N MET A 601 4.70 -20.00 28.15
CA MET A 601 5.75 -19.92 29.17
C MET A 601 5.30 -20.57 30.48
N LEU A 602 4.06 -20.35 30.91
CA LEU A 602 3.53 -20.94 32.15
C LEU A 602 3.45 -22.47 32.08
N ARG A 603 3.03 -23.00 30.92
CA ARG A 603 2.80 -24.44 30.70
C ARG A 603 4.08 -25.22 30.44
N THR A 604 5.07 -24.62 29.78
CA THR A 604 6.27 -25.32 29.30
C THR A 604 7.53 -25.08 30.13
N SER A 605 7.47 -24.16 31.10
CA SER A 605 8.61 -23.89 31.98
C SER A 605 9.08 -25.17 32.71
N PRO A 606 10.40 -25.46 32.76
CA PRO A 606 10.96 -26.63 33.44
C PRO A 606 10.59 -26.69 34.93
N THR A 607 10.39 -25.53 35.55
CA THR A 607 9.89 -25.40 36.92
C THR A 607 8.81 -24.32 36.97
N THR A 608 7.92 -24.39 37.95
CA THR A 608 6.82 -23.44 38.09
C THR A 608 7.33 -22.01 38.17
N LEU A 609 6.93 -21.17 37.22
CA LEU A 609 7.16 -19.73 37.27
C LEU A 609 6.32 -19.11 38.40
N ARG A 610 6.91 -18.18 39.14
CA ARG A 610 6.29 -17.46 40.24
C ARG A 610 6.38 -15.95 40.00
N LEU A 611 5.32 -15.25 40.38
CA LEU A 611 5.27 -13.79 40.33
C LEU A 611 6.03 -13.20 41.53
N THR A 612 6.96 -12.30 41.27
CA THR A 612 7.82 -11.71 42.31
C THR A 612 7.17 -10.64 43.18
N LYS A 613 5.94 -10.22 42.84
CA LYS A 613 5.13 -9.27 43.61
C LYS A 613 3.76 -9.86 43.86
N SER A 614 3.13 -9.50 44.98
CA SER A 614 1.73 -9.83 45.23
C SER A 614 0.83 -8.92 44.41
N VAL A 615 -0.24 -9.47 43.85
CA VAL A 615 -1.27 -8.68 43.16
C VAL A 615 -2.12 -7.96 44.20
N PRO A 616 -2.24 -6.62 44.14
CA PRO A 616 -3.11 -5.90 45.06
C PRO A 616 -4.57 -6.23 44.74
N THR A 617 -5.37 -6.49 45.77
CA THR A 617 -6.83 -6.56 45.62
C THR A 617 -7.34 -5.14 45.38
N LEU A 618 -7.82 -4.89 44.16
CA LEU A 618 -8.41 -3.62 43.77
C LEU A 618 -9.86 -3.85 43.38
N VAL A 619 -10.74 -2.98 43.90
CA VAL A 619 -12.10 -2.88 43.40
C VAL A 619 -12.05 -2.05 42.12
N PRO A 620 -12.53 -2.57 40.97
CA PRO A 620 -12.59 -1.78 39.75
C PRO A 620 -13.37 -0.48 39.98
N PRO A 621 -12.86 0.68 39.55
CA PRO A 621 -13.65 1.90 39.56
C PRO A 621 -14.93 1.71 38.75
N ALA A 622 -16.02 2.32 39.20
CA ALA A 622 -17.24 2.37 38.40
C ALA A 622 -16.96 3.12 37.09
N PHE A 623 -17.37 2.54 35.97
CA PHE A 623 -17.22 3.13 34.65
C PHE A 623 -18.50 2.96 33.85
N GLN A 624 -18.69 3.81 32.85
CA GLN A 624 -19.72 3.60 31.83
C GLN A 624 -19.03 3.03 30.59
N PRO A 625 -19.50 1.89 30.04
CA PRO A 625 -18.96 1.34 28.81
C PRO A 625 -18.99 2.38 27.69
N CYS A 626 -17.85 2.65 27.07
CA CYS A 626 -17.75 3.57 25.94
C CYS A 626 -18.25 2.92 24.64
N SER A 627 -18.54 3.73 23.63
CA SER A 627 -18.76 3.20 22.28
C SER A 627 -17.44 2.69 21.72
N ILE A 628 -17.43 1.50 21.12
CA ILE A 628 -16.24 0.96 20.46
C ILE A 628 -16.24 1.27 18.97
N SER A 629 -15.06 1.40 18.39
CA SER A 629 -14.85 1.49 16.95
C SER A 629 -13.78 0.46 16.58
N CYS A 630 -14.17 -0.60 15.89
CA CYS A 630 -13.24 -1.65 15.47
C CYS A 630 -12.80 -1.38 14.03
N ARG A 631 -11.55 -1.70 13.73
CA ARG A 631 -11.03 -1.61 12.36
C ARG A 631 -11.43 -2.84 11.54
N PRO A 632 -11.66 -2.70 10.23
CA PRO A 632 -11.92 -3.83 9.35
C PRO A 632 -10.66 -4.68 9.18
N VAL A 633 -10.86 -5.99 9.09
CA VAL A 633 -9.82 -6.96 8.74
C VAL A 633 -10.01 -7.39 7.29
N PRO A 634 -8.96 -7.42 6.45
CA PRO A 634 -9.10 -7.87 5.07
C PRO A 634 -9.52 -9.34 5.02
N LEU A 635 -10.54 -9.61 4.21
CA LEU A 635 -11.06 -10.96 4.01
C LEU A 635 -10.14 -11.80 3.12
N VAL A 636 -9.89 -13.03 3.57
CA VAL A 636 -9.11 -14.04 2.83
C VAL A 636 -10.02 -14.92 1.94
N SER A 637 -11.31 -15.00 2.27
CA SER A 637 -12.31 -15.80 1.53
C SER A 637 -13.70 -15.17 1.62
N ALA A 638 -14.69 -15.75 0.93
CA ALA A 638 -16.10 -15.36 1.03
C ALA A 638 -16.73 -15.89 2.34
N SER A 639 -16.17 -15.45 3.47
CA SER A 639 -16.59 -15.79 4.83
C SER A 639 -16.32 -14.60 5.74
N VAL A 640 -17.25 -14.33 6.65
CA VAL A 640 -17.13 -13.27 7.67
C VAL A 640 -16.64 -13.82 9.01
N THR A 641 -16.20 -15.08 9.08
CA THR A 641 -15.73 -15.69 10.34
C THR A 641 -14.48 -15.00 10.88
N GLU A 642 -13.48 -14.78 10.03
CA GLU A 642 -12.23 -14.08 10.44
C GLU A 642 -12.51 -12.64 10.90
N LEU A 643 -13.51 -11.99 10.30
CA LEU A 643 -13.99 -10.68 10.73
C LEU A 643 -14.62 -10.77 12.13
N LEU A 644 -15.59 -11.66 12.34
CA LEU A 644 -16.28 -11.77 13.63
C LEU A 644 -15.31 -12.09 14.77
N ASP A 645 -14.26 -12.84 14.47
CA ASP A 645 -13.18 -13.16 15.40
C ASP A 645 -12.28 -11.95 15.66
N SER A 646 -12.13 -11.01 14.73
CA SER A 646 -11.33 -9.80 14.92
C SER A 646 -11.97 -8.78 15.87
N PHE A 647 -13.27 -8.89 16.13
CA PHE A 647 -13.97 -8.04 17.08
C PHE A 647 -13.73 -8.54 18.52
N PRO A 648 -13.85 -7.67 19.54
CA PRO A 648 -13.71 -8.07 20.93
C PRO A 648 -14.80 -9.09 21.30
N GLN A 649 -14.37 -10.23 21.85
CA GLN A 649 -15.24 -11.28 22.37
C GLN A 649 -15.64 -10.94 23.81
N SER A 650 -16.59 -10.02 23.95
CA SER A 650 -17.03 -9.50 25.24
C SER A 650 -18.47 -9.85 25.58
N SER A 651 -18.72 -10.15 26.86
CA SER A 651 -20.06 -10.26 27.42
C SER A 651 -20.70 -8.89 27.73
N THR A 652 -19.89 -7.84 27.79
CA THR A 652 -20.34 -6.46 27.97
C THR A 652 -21.01 -5.98 26.68
N ARG A 653 -22.36 -5.97 26.65
CA ARG A 653 -23.13 -5.51 25.50
C ARG A 653 -22.89 -4.03 25.22
N ARG A 654 -22.73 -3.70 23.94
CA ARG A 654 -22.68 -2.32 23.43
C ARG A 654 -24.03 -1.95 22.84
N ALA A 655 -24.43 -0.69 23.02
CA ALA A 655 -25.68 -0.18 22.43
C ALA A 655 -25.64 -0.17 20.89
N GLY A 656 -24.45 0.02 20.31
CA GLY A 656 -24.26 0.15 18.88
C GLY A 656 -24.82 1.45 18.30
N ASP A 657 -24.74 1.60 16.97
CA ASP A 657 -25.40 2.67 16.22
C ASP A 657 -26.65 2.09 15.51
N PRO A 658 -27.88 2.47 15.93
CA PRO A 658 -29.11 1.89 15.39
C PRO A 658 -29.22 2.00 13.86
N VAL A 659 -28.74 3.09 13.27
CA VAL A 659 -28.83 3.32 11.82
C VAL A 659 -27.87 2.40 11.08
N GLU A 660 -26.66 2.24 11.60
CA GLU A 660 -25.66 1.38 10.97
C GLU A 660 -25.98 -0.11 11.19
N ILE A 661 -26.66 -0.46 12.29
CA ILE A 661 -27.20 -1.81 12.54
C ILE A 661 -28.31 -2.14 11.53
N GLU A 662 -29.23 -1.22 11.25
CA GLU A 662 -30.31 -1.45 10.28
C GLU A 662 -29.75 -1.70 8.87
N LYS A 663 -28.75 -0.91 8.44
CA LYS A 663 -28.05 -1.15 7.18
C LYS A 663 -27.32 -2.50 7.16
N TYR A 664 -26.71 -2.88 8.27
CA TYR A 664 -26.03 -4.16 8.40
C TYR A 664 -27.02 -5.33 8.24
N LEU A 665 -28.18 -5.24 8.90
CA LEU A 665 -29.24 -6.23 8.77
C LEU A 665 -29.80 -6.32 7.35
N ALA A 666 -29.94 -5.20 6.64
CA ALA A 666 -30.36 -5.21 5.24
C ALA A 666 -29.36 -5.97 4.34
N LEU A 667 -28.06 -5.66 4.44
CA LEU A 667 -27.01 -6.37 3.70
C LEU A 667 -26.98 -7.87 4.04
N LEU A 668 -27.20 -8.19 5.32
CA LEU A 668 -27.19 -9.56 5.81
C LEU A 668 -28.41 -10.34 5.29
N ALA A 669 -29.59 -9.72 5.25
CA ALA A 669 -30.79 -10.33 4.69
C ALA A 669 -30.59 -10.68 3.21
N ASP A 670 -30.08 -9.73 2.42
CA ASP A 670 -29.77 -9.94 0.99
C ASP A 670 -28.76 -11.08 0.81
N ALA A 671 -27.69 -11.12 1.63
CA ALA A 671 -26.64 -12.13 1.54
C ALA A 671 -27.10 -13.55 1.96
N VAL A 672 -28.10 -13.65 2.83
CA VAL A 672 -28.63 -14.95 3.29
C VAL A 672 -29.67 -15.51 2.31
N GLU A 673 -30.42 -14.66 1.61
CA GLU A 673 -31.52 -15.03 0.70
C GLU A 673 -31.07 -16.01 -0.41
N ASP A 674 -29.90 -15.76 -1.01
CA ASP A 674 -29.35 -16.58 -2.10
C ASP A 674 -28.73 -17.92 -1.63
N GLY A 675 -28.70 -18.16 -0.30
CA GLY A 675 -28.18 -19.38 0.30
C GLY A 675 -26.66 -19.56 0.15
N ARG A 676 -25.94 -18.53 -0.32
CA ARG A 676 -24.48 -18.52 -0.50
C ARG A 676 -23.94 -17.12 -0.35
N LEU A 677 -22.90 -16.98 0.46
CA LEU A 677 -22.17 -15.73 0.61
C LEU A 677 -21.10 -15.58 -0.48
N THR A 678 -21.14 -14.48 -1.25
CA THR A 678 -20.08 -14.10 -2.19
C THR A 678 -19.00 -13.26 -1.50
N TYR A 679 -17.86 -13.08 -2.17
CA TYR A 679 -16.76 -12.27 -1.63
C TYR A 679 -17.15 -10.81 -1.47
N ASP A 680 -17.87 -10.25 -2.45
CA ASP A 680 -18.27 -8.84 -2.45
C ASP A 680 -19.30 -8.56 -1.33
N GLU A 681 -20.24 -9.49 -1.10
CA GLU A 681 -21.20 -9.41 0.02
C GLU A 681 -20.48 -9.52 1.37
N ALA A 682 -19.55 -10.47 1.51
CA ALA A 682 -18.74 -10.60 2.72
C ALA A 682 -17.93 -9.32 2.99
N ALA A 683 -17.36 -8.71 1.94
CA ALA A 683 -16.61 -7.47 2.04
C ALA A 683 -17.50 -6.28 2.45
N ALA A 684 -18.70 -6.17 1.87
CA ALA A 684 -19.68 -5.15 2.24
C ALA A 684 -20.15 -5.31 3.71
N LEU A 685 -20.43 -6.55 4.14
CA LEU A 685 -20.72 -6.86 5.54
C LEU A 685 -19.54 -6.46 6.44
N THR A 686 -18.30 -6.74 6.03
CA THR A 686 -17.10 -6.41 6.80
C THR A 686 -16.95 -4.91 7.05
N GLU A 687 -17.09 -4.11 5.99
CA GLU A 687 -17.02 -2.66 6.10
C GLU A 687 -18.15 -2.11 7.00
N GLN A 688 -19.37 -2.60 6.79
CA GLN A 688 -20.54 -2.13 7.54
C GLN A 688 -20.50 -2.59 9.02
N ALA A 689 -19.99 -3.78 9.33
CA ALA A 689 -19.86 -4.30 10.69
C ALA A 689 -19.07 -3.34 11.60
N CYS A 690 -18.01 -2.73 11.07
CA CYS A 690 -17.15 -1.80 11.81
C CYS A 690 -17.91 -0.54 12.24
N LEU A 691 -18.94 -0.14 11.49
CA LEU A 691 -19.77 1.02 11.76
C LEU A 691 -20.86 0.74 12.81
N THR A 692 -21.23 -0.53 13.03
CA THR A 692 -22.27 -0.93 13.98
C THR A 692 -21.90 -0.67 15.44
N ARG A 693 -20.60 -0.65 15.76
CA ARG A 693 -20.05 -0.52 17.12
C ARG A 693 -20.48 -1.64 18.08
N LEU A 694 -20.80 -2.81 17.52
CA LEU A 694 -21.18 -4.01 18.26
C LEU A 694 -19.95 -4.89 18.53
N THR A 695 -20.08 -5.81 19.50
CA THR A 695 -19.07 -6.85 19.77
C THR A 695 -19.23 -8.04 18.83
N GLY A 696 -18.21 -8.90 18.73
CA GLY A 696 -18.27 -10.12 17.92
C GLY A 696 -19.48 -11.01 18.27
N PRO A 697 -19.78 -11.28 19.55
CA PRO A 697 -20.98 -12.01 19.96
C PRO A 697 -22.29 -11.34 19.51
N GLN A 698 -22.41 -10.01 19.63
CA GLN A 698 -23.61 -9.30 19.19
C GLN A 698 -23.80 -9.38 17.67
N LEU A 699 -22.72 -9.30 16.88
CA LEU A 699 -22.81 -9.51 15.43
C LEU A 699 -23.24 -10.94 15.08
N ARG A 700 -22.73 -11.96 15.79
CA ARG A 700 -23.17 -13.35 15.61
C ARG A 700 -24.64 -13.54 15.96
N GLU A 701 -25.15 -12.83 16.98
CA GLU A 701 -26.59 -12.82 17.29
C GLU A 701 -27.42 -12.27 16.11
N LEU A 702 -26.96 -11.20 15.44
CA LEU A 702 -27.63 -10.68 14.24
C LEU A 702 -27.60 -11.69 13.09
N HIS A 703 -26.46 -12.36 12.87
CA HIS A 703 -26.32 -13.42 11.86
C HIS A 703 -27.27 -14.58 12.10
N TYR A 704 -27.37 -15.00 13.36
CA TYR A 704 -28.26 -16.08 13.75
C TYR A 704 -29.73 -15.68 13.61
N ALA A 705 -30.09 -14.44 13.96
CA ALA A 705 -31.44 -13.91 13.76
C ALA A 705 -31.82 -13.85 12.27
N ALA A 706 -30.94 -13.31 11.41
CA ALA A 706 -31.16 -13.27 9.96
C ALA A 706 -31.28 -14.67 9.36
N TRP A 707 -30.47 -15.62 9.83
CA TRP A 707 -30.60 -17.03 9.46
C TRP A 707 -31.99 -17.58 9.81
N GLN A 708 -32.46 -17.35 11.04
CA GLN A 708 -33.77 -17.84 11.49
C GLN A 708 -34.93 -17.25 10.69
N GLU A 709 -34.83 -15.98 10.30
CA GLU A 709 -35.82 -15.31 9.48
C GLU A 709 -35.87 -15.89 8.06
N ALA A 710 -34.70 -15.99 7.41
CA ALA A 710 -34.57 -16.48 6.04
C ALA A 710 -34.92 -17.96 5.88
N PHE A 711 -34.67 -18.78 6.91
CA PHE A 711 -34.91 -20.23 6.89
C PHE A 711 -35.94 -20.67 7.94
N SER A 712 -36.99 -19.87 8.12
CA SER A 712 -38.08 -20.17 9.05
C SER A 712 -38.89 -21.43 8.68
N ASP A 713 -38.81 -21.87 7.43
CA ASP A 713 -39.40 -23.11 6.90
C ASP A 713 -38.56 -24.36 7.24
N VAL A 714 -37.27 -24.19 7.51
CA VAL A 714 -36.35 -25.24 7.92
C VAL A 714 -36.30 -25.27 9.44
N ASP A 715 -37.28 -25.95 10.04
CA ASP A 715 -37.36 -26.08 11.49
C ASP A 715 -36.10 -26.81 12.00
N GLY A 716 -35.27 -26.11 12.79
CA GLY A 716 -33.85 -26.43 13.08
C GLY A 716 -33.56 -27.73 13.85
N ARG A 717 -34.50 -28.68 13.87
CA ARG A 717 -34.38 -30.00 14.50
C ARG A 717 -34.57 -31.17 13.54
N GLU A 718 -34.97 -30.93 12.29
CA GLU A 718 -35.09 -31.97 11.27
C GLU A 718 -34.09 -31.80 10.12
N TRP A 719 -32.81 -31.55 10.44
CA TRP A 719 -31.76 -31.55 9.40
C TRP A 719 -31.77 -32.84 8.56
N THR A 720 -32.21 -33.95 9.15
CA THR A 720 -32.38 -35.27 8.51
C THR A 720 -33.42 -35.30 7.40
N SER A 721 -34.42 -34.41 7.40
CA SER A 721 -35.48 -34.36 6.38
C SER A 721 -35.01 -33.64 5.10
N LEU A 722 -33.97 -32.82 5.20
CA LEU A 722 -33.37 -32.14 4.05
C LEU A 722 -32.59 -33.12 3.16
N THR A 723 -32.61 -32.86 1.85
CA THR A 723 -31.75 -33.59 0.90
C THR A 723 -30.26 -33.38 1.23
N PRO A 724 -29.38 -34.35 0.95
CA PRO A 724 -27.94 -34.24 1.19
C PRO A 724 -27.31 -32.97 0.60
N VAL A 725 -27.75 -32.58 -0.61
CA VAL A 725 -27.27 -31.37 -1.28
C VAL A 725 -27.67 -30.12 -0.50
N ARG A 726 -28.95 -29.98 -0.14
CA ARG A 726 -29.45 -28.81 0.59
C ARG A 726 -28.82 -28.68 1.98
N ARG A 727 -28.62 -29.80 2.68
CA ARG A 727 -27.96 -29.82 3.99
C ARG A 727 -26.52 -29.34 3.93
N ARG A 728 -25.78 -29.71 2.89
CA ARG A 728 -24.40 -29.22 2.65
C ARG A 728 -24.35 -27.75 2.29
N GLU A 729 -25.32 -27.25 1.51
CA GLU A 729 -25.45 -25.82 1.25
C GLU A 729 -25.68 -25.03 2.54
N MET A 730 -26.56 -25.52 3.41
CA MET A 730 -26.82 -24.91 4.72
C MET A 730 -25.57 -24.92 5.60
N TYR A 731 -24.83 -26.03 5.65
CA TYR A 731 -23.55 -26.12 6.37
C TYR A 731 -22.55 -25.05 5.90
N LEU A 732 -22.34 -24.95 4.58
CA LEU A 732 -21.38 -24.00 4.00
C LEU A 732 -21.80 -22.54 4.26
N LEU A 733 -23.10 -22.26 4.20
CA LEU A 733 -23.61 -20.92 4.50
C LEU A 733 -23.42 -20.59 5.99
N ALA A 734 -23.80 -21.48 6.89
CA ALA A 734 -23.63 -21.29 8.34
C ALA A 734 -22.15 -21.07 8.71
N ASP A 735 -21.25 -21.84 8.12
CA ASP A 735 -19.80 -21.69 8.27
C ASP A 735 -19.32 -20.33 7.71
N SER A 736 -19.78 -19.93 6.52
CA SER A 736 -19.42 -18.65 5.91
C SER A 736 -19.91 -17.44 6.72
N LEU A 737 -21.05 -17.56 7.40
CA LEU A 737 -21.62 -16.54 8.28
C LEU A 737 -21.00 -16.53 9.69
N GLY A 738 -20.05 -17.42 9.99
CA GLY A 738 -19.44 -17.52 11.32
C GLY A 738 -20.37 -18.06 12.41
N LEU A 739 -21.40 -18.83 12.03
CA LEU A 739 -22.33 -19.51 12.94
C LEU A 739 -21.79 -20.90 13.30
N SER A 740 -20.63 -20.95 13.97
CA SER A 740 -19.88 -22.19 14.19
C SER A 740 -20.65 -23.28 14.95
N GLU A 741 -21.50 -22.91 15.91
CA GLU A 741 -22.33 -23.87 16.65
C GLU A 741 -23.38 -24.53 15.73
N LEU A 742 -24.05 -23.73 14.91
CA LEU A 742 -25.03 -24.21 13.94
C LEU A 742 -24.36 -25.06 12.85
N ALA A 743 -23.23 -24.62 12.32
CA ALA A 743 -22.44 -25.40 11.35
C ALA A 743 -22.00 -26.74 11.95
N GLY A 744 -21.59 -26.77 13.22
CA GLY A 744 -21.27 -27.99 13.97
C GLY A 744 -22.45 -28.96 14.05
N GLN A 745 -23.63 -28.47 14.46
CA GLN A 745 -24.86 -29.27 14.51
C GLN A 745 -25.21 -29.88 13.15
N ILE A 746 -25.15 -29.10 12.06
CA ILE A 746 -25.44 -29.60 10.71
C ILE A 746 -24.41 -30.65 10.29
N ASN A 747 -23.13 -30.42 10.59
CA ASN A 747 -22.05 -31.35 10.26
C ASN A 747 -22.21 -32.69 11.00
N GLU A 748 -22.59 -32.70 12.26
CA GLU A 748 -22.89 -33.94 13.00
C GLU A 748 -23.96 -34.79 12.30
N VAL A 749 -25.01 -34.16 11.78
CA VAL A 749 -26.06 -34.87 11.03
C VAL A 749 -25.54 -35.36 9.67
N ILE A 750 -24.70 -34.59 8.97
CA ILE A 750 -24.05 -35.03 7.72
C ILE A 750 -23.21 -36.28 7.98
N GLN A 751 -22.41 -36.30 9.06
CA GLN A 751 -21.61 -37.46 9.45
C GLN A 751 -22.50 -38.67 9.83
N ALA A 752 -23.57 -38.43 10.58
CA ALA A 752 -24.49 -39.49 11.02
C ALA A 752 -25.25 -40.16 9.87
N CYS A 753 -25.60 -39.41 8.82
CA CYS A 753 -26.28 -39.96 7.65
C CYS A 753 -25.35 -40.73 6.69
N ALA A 754 -24.04 -40.81 6.99
CA ALA A 754 -23.03 -41.46 6.15
C ALA A 754 -23.14 -41.08 4.66
N GLU A 755 -23.53 -39.82 4.40
CA GLU A 755 -23.77 -39.35 3.05
C GLU A 755 -22.46 -39.47 2.26
N PRO A 756 -22.48 -40.05 1.04
CA PRO A 756 -21.27 -40.17 0.24
C PRO A 756 -20.67 -38.77 0.11
N ILE A 757 -19.45 -38.61 0.64
CA ILE A 757 -18.64 -37.41 0.44
C ILE A 757 -18.75 -37.15 -1.05
N PRO A 758 -19.23 -35.97 -1.48
CA PRO A 758 -19.33 -35.74 -2.90
C PRO A 758 -17.91 -35.97 -3.42
N PRO A 759 -17.71 -36.76 -4.49
CA PRO A 759 -16.39 -36.83 -5.07
C PRO A 759 -15.97 -35.37 -5.30
N ALA A 760 -14.70 -35.03 -5.09
CA ALA A 760 -14.18 -33.66 -5.26
C ALA A 760 -14.51 -33.04 -6.66
N GLU A 761 -15.10 -33.89 -7.48
CA GLU A 761 -15.47 -33.94 -8.88
C GLU A 761 -16.87 -33.44 -9.24
N GLY A 762 -17.76 -33.23 -8.27
CA GLY A 762 -19.13 -32.71 -8.54
C GLY A 762 -19.21 -31.25 -9.01
N ARG A 763 -18.09 -30.60 -9.36
CA ARG A 763 -18.01 -29.19 -9.78
C ARG A 763 -17.24 -28.98 -11.08
N TYR A 764 -16.95 -30.05 -11.83
CA TYR A 764 -16.05 -30.01 -12.97
C TYR A 764 -16.62 -29.34 -14.22
N LEU A 765 -17.92 -29.49 -14.49
CA LEU A 765 -18.55 -28.89 -15.67
C LEU A 765 -19.20 -27.52 -15.38
N LYS A 766 -18.69 -26.78 -14.39
CA LYS A 766 -19.21 -25.47 -14.00
C LYS A 766 -19.01 -24.46 -15.15
N GLY A 767 -20.10 -24.14 -15.84
CA GLY A 767 -20.11 -23.25 -17.01
C GLY A 767 -20.56 -23.93 -18.31
N LEU A 768 -20.51 -25.26 -18.37
CA LEU A 768 -21.04 -26.02 -19.50
C LEU A 768 -22.56 -25.96 -19.47
N ARG A 769 -23.16 -25.34 -20.49
CA ARG A 769 -24.61 -25.23 -20.63
C ARG A 769 -25.07 -25.93 -21.91
N ILE A 770 -25.88 -26.96 -21.75
CA ILE A 770 -26.30 -27.85 -22.85
C ILE A 770 -27.82 -27.95 -22.91
N ALA A 771 -28.38 -28.10 -24.10
CA ALA A 771 -29.81 -28.33 -24.29
C ALA A 771 -30.04 -29.78 -24.72
N ILE A 772 -31.08 -30.40 -24.20
CA ILE A 772 -31.42 -31.79 -24.49
C ILE A 772 -32.91 -31.87 -24.86
N VAL A 773 -33.23 -32.50 -25.99
CA VAL A 773 -34.60 -32.63 -26.51
C VAL A 773 -34.94 -34.09 -26.81
N GLY A 774 -35.99 -34.58 -26.15
CA GLY A 774 -36.49 -35.96 -26.25
C GLY A 774 -36.63 -36.63 -24.88
N ASP A 775 -37.43 -37.70 -24.82
CA ASP A 775 -37.71 -38.47 -23.59
C ASP A 775 -37.44 -39.98 -23.78
N HIS A 776 -36.59 -40.35 -24.74
CA HIS A 776 -36.15 -41.73 -24.96
C HIS A 776 -34.97 -42.11 -24.05
N GLY A 777 -34.79 -43.41 -23.75
CA GLY A 777 -33.88 -43.92 -22.72
C GLY A 777 -32.46 -43.33 -22.73
N GLU A 778 -31.78 -43.31 -23.87
CA GLU A 778 -30.42 -42.76 -23.99
C GLU A 778 -30.33 -41.26 -23.65
N ILE A 779 -31.37 -40.49 -23.98
CA ILE A 779 -31.46 -39.06 -23.70
C ILE A 779 -31.67 -38.81 -22.20
N VAL A 780 -32.42 -39.69 -21.52
CA VAL A 780 -32.65 -39.62 -20.07
C VAL A 780 -31.36 -39.92 -19.30
N ASP A 781 -30.59 -40.91 -19.75
CA ASP A 781 -29.32 -41.27 -19.12
C ASP A 781 -28.25 -40.19 -19.33
N LEU A 782 -28.21 -39.58 -20.53
CA LEU A 782 -27.37 -38.41 -20.81
C LEU A 782 -27.71 -37.23 -19.90
N ARG A 783 -29.01 -36.97 -19.67
CA ARG A 783 -29.49 -35.90 -18.80
C ARG A 783 -29.01 -36.08 -17.36
N LYS A 784 -29.23 -37.28 -16.79
CA LYS A 784 -28.81 -37.61 -15.43
C LYS A 784 -27.30 -37.51 -15.26
N ARG A 785 -26.53 -37.98 -16.24
CA ARG A 785 -25.06 -37.89 -16.22
C ARG A 785 -24.59 -36.43 -16.28
N ALA A 786 -25.15 -35.60 -17.16
CA ALA A 786 -24.76 -34.19 -17.25
C ALA A 786 -25.02 -33.42 -15.94
N GLU A 787 -26.17 -33.66 -15.30
CA GLU A 787 -26.50 -33.06 -13.99
C GLU A 787 -25.56 -33.54 -12.88
N MET A 788 -25.22 -34.84 -12.87
CA MET A 788 -24.33 -35.45 -11.87
C MET A 788 -22.94 -34.81 -11.85
N TYR A 789 -22.39 -34.41 -13.01
CA TYR A 789 -21.08 -33.76 -13.13
C TYR A 789 -21.14 -32.22 -13.15
N GLY A 790 -22.33 -31.64 -12.89
CA GLY A 790 -22.51 -30.20 -12.65
C GLY A 790 -22.75 -29.34 -13.90
N ALA A 791 -23.11 -29.92 -15.04
CA ALA A 791 -23.48 -29.17 -16.24
C ALA A 791 -24.89 -28.58 -16.12
N LYS A 792 -25.11 -27.38 -16.69
CA LYS A 792 -26.40 -26.68 -16.62
C LYS A 792 -27.29 -27.04 -17.81
N LEU A 793 -28.40 -27.72 -17.54
CA LEU A 793 -29.38 -28.03 -18.58
C LEU A 793 -30.24 -26.82 -18.93
N ALA A 794 -30.22 -26.46 -20.20
CA ALA A 794 -30.94 -25.30 -20.70
C ALA A 794 -32.38 -25.67 -21.04
N ILE A 795 -33.34 -25.09 -20.31
CA ILE A 795 -34.78 -25.18 -20.62
C ILE A 795 -35.09 -24.45 -21.95
N ASN A 796 -34.40 -23.33 -22.18
CA ASN A 796 -34.51 -22.52 -23.39
C ASN A 796 -33.18 -22.47 -24.14
N VAL A 797 -33.24 -22.55 -25.47
CA VAL A 797 -32.08 -22.48 -26.36
C VAL A 797 -31.68 -21.01 -26.54
N THR A 798 -30.58 -20.62 -25.89
CA THR A 798 -30.00 -19.26 -25.94
C THR A 798 -28.56 -19.35 -26.46
N LYS A 799 -27.93 -18.21 -26.84
CA LYS A 799 -26.54 -18.17 -27.35
C LYS A 799 -25.49 -18.75 -26.39
N THR A 800 -25.84 -18.90 -25.11
CA THR A 800 -24.99 -19.47 -24.06
C THR A 800 -25.00 -21.01 -24.06
N VAL A 801 -25.83 -21.65 -24.89
CA VAL A 801 -25.89 -23.11 -25.01
C VAL A 801 -24.85 -23.57 -26.02
N GLU A 802 -23.96 -24.47 -25.62
CA GLU A 802 -22.87 -24.95 -26.47
C GLU A 802 -23.32 -25.92 -27.56
N TRP A 803 -24.27 -26.80 -27.24
CA TRP A 803 -24.84 -27.74 -28.19
C TRP A 803 -26.21 -28.26 -27.72
N LEU A 804 -27.00 -28.72 -28.69
CA LEU A 804 -28.31 -29.31 -28.49
C LEU A 804 -28.28 -30.80 -28.87
N ALA A 805 -28.54 -31.68 -27.91
CA ALA A 805 -28.63 -33.11 -28.11
C ALA A 805 -30.07 -33.52 -28.42
N THR A 806 -30.26 -34.32 -29.47
CA THR A 806 -31.57 -34.83 -29.89
C THR A 806 -31.45 -36.18 -30.60
N SER A 807 -32.50 -37.01 -30.52
CA SER A 807 -32.64 -38.23 -31.32
C SER A 807 -33.19 -37.97 -32.73
N THR A 808 -33.71 -36.77 -32.99
CA THR A 808 -34.34 -36.37 -34.25
C THR A 808 -33.76 -35.02 -34.73
N PRO A 809 -32.58 -35.02 -35.38
CA PRO A 809 -31.87 -33.79 -35.77
C PRO A 809 -32.61 -32.93 -36.79
N ASP A 810 -33.42 -33.58 -37.65
CA ASP A 810 -34.21 -32.94 -38.70
C ASP A 810 -35.59 -32.46 -38.23
N ALA A 811 -35.89 -32.57 -36.93
CA ALA A 811 -37.16 -32.08 -36.39
C ALA A 811 -37.27 -30.55 -36.53
N ASP A 812 -38.49 -30.06 -36.77
CA ASP A 812 -38.80 -28.64 -36.98
C ASP A 812 -39.47 -28.00 -35.75
N ASP A 813 -39.09 -28.47 -34.57
CA ASP A 813 -39.60 -27.97 -33.30
C ASP A 813 -39.04 -26.56 -33.01
N SER A 814 -39.73 -25.82 -32.15
CA SER A 814 -39.33 -24.45 -31.78
C SER A 814 -37.89 -24.36 -31.24
N ARG A 815 -37.40 -25.42 -30.58
CA ARG A 815 -36.04 -25.52 -30.04
C ARG A 815 -34.98 -25.77 -31.12
N HIS A 816 -35.23 -26.69 -32.06
CA HIS A 816 -34.33 -26.97 -33.19
C HIS A 816 -34.23 -25.77 -34.13
N ASN A 817 -35.36 -25.12 -34.44
CA ASN A 817 -35.37 -23.91 -35.25
C ASN A 817 -34.64 -22.74 -34.56
N THR A 818 -34.76 -22.62 -33.23
CA THR A 818 -34.01 -21.61 -32.46
C THR A 818 -32.51 -21.93 -32.43
N ALA A 819 -32.12 -23.20 -32.29
CA ALA A 819 -30.71 -23.61 -32.35
C ALA A 819 -30.09 -23.29 -33.72
N ARG A 820 -30.77 -23.63 -34.83
CA ARG A 820 -30.34 -23.31 -36.20
C ARG A 820 -30.17 -21.80 -36.40
N ARG A 821 -31.14 -21.00 -35.95
CA ARG A 821 -31.09 -19.52 -36.03
C ARG A 821 -29.93 -18.92 -35.24
N LEU A 822 -29.59 -19.51 -34.09
CA LEU A 822 -28.52 -19.04 -33.21
C LEU A 822 -27.15 -19.64 -33.55
N GLY A 823 -27.05 -20.54 -34.55
CA GLY A 823 -25.81 -21.20 -34.94
C GLY A 823 -25.31 -22.25 -33.94
N ILE A 824 -26.20 -22.79 -33.11
CA ILE A 824 -25.86 -23.76 -32.06
C ILE A 824 -25.84 -25.17 -32.68
N PRO A 825 -24.74 -25.95 -32.53
CA PRO A 825 -24.64 -27.30 -33.06
C PRO A 825 -25.76 -28.23 -32.54
N ILE A 826 -26.49 -28.85 -33.47
CA ILE A 826 -27.44 -29.94 -33.18
C ILE A 826 -26.72 -31.26 -33.42
N ILE A 827 -26.67 -32.11 -32.40
CA ILE A 827 -25.89 -33.35 -32.41
C ILE A 827 -26.74 -34.54 -31.96
N SER A 828 -26.38 -35.74 -32.40
CA SER A 828 -27.07 -36.97 -32.02
C SER A 828 -26.82 -37.33 -30.54
N SER A 829 -27.67 -38.19 -29.96
CA SER A 829 -27.49 -38.71 -28.58
C SER A 829 -26.11 -39.34 -28.37
N ALA A 830 -25.65 -40.14 -29.34
CA ALA A 830 -24.34 -40.79 -29.30
C ALA A 830 -23.19 -39.79 -29.33
N GLN A 831 -23.24 -38.79 -30.22
CA GLN A 831 -22.23 -37.74 -30.31
C GLN A 831 -22.22 -36.85 -29.06
N ALA A 832 -23.38 -36.59 -28.47
CA ALA A 832 -23.52 -35.84 -27.25
C ALA A 832 -22.94 -36.58 -26.03
N SER A 833 -23.11 -37.90 -25.96
CA SER A 833 -22.46 -38.71 -24.92
C SER A 833 -20.95 -38.61 -25.03
N THR A 834 -20.37 -38.81 -26.23
CA THR A 834 -18.91 -38.72 -26.42
C THR A 834 -18.38 -37.35 -26.04
N ARG A 835 -19.05 -36.26 -26.42
CA ARG A 835 -18.62 -34.90 -26.02
C ARG A 835 -18.72 -34.64 -24.53
N LEU A 836 -19.72 -35.22 -23.87
CA LEU A 836 -19.84 -35.13 -22.42
C LEU A 836 -18.73 -35.94 -21.73
N ASP A 837 -18.40 -37.13 -22.25
CA ASP A 837 -17.29 -37.97 -21.78
C ASP A 837 -15.94 -37.26 -21.92
N ASP A 838 -15.68 -36.64 -23.07
CA ASP A 838 -14.47 -35.87 -23.32
C ASP A 838 -14.37 -34.66 -22.36
N ALA A 839 -15.48 -33.95 -22.14
CA ALA A 839 -15.52 -32.80 -21.23
C ALA A 839 -15.31 -33.20 -19.76
N ILE A 840 -15.82 -34.37 -19.34
CA ILE A 840 -15.59 -34.93 -18.02
C ILE A 840 -14.12 -35.29 -17.86
N ALA A 841 -13.54 -36.04 -18.80
CA ALA A 841 -12.14 -36.45 -18.78
C ALA A 841 -11.18 -35.26 -18.77
N GLU A 842 -11.46 -34.21 -19.56
CA GLU A 842 -10.67 -32.99 -19.58
C GLU A 842 -10.74 -32.23 -18.24
N ALA A 843 -11.93 -32.18 -17.62
CA ALA A 843 -12.11 -31.49 -16.36
C ALA A 843 -11.48 -32.25 -15.17
N GLU A 844 -11.56 -33.59 -15.18
CA GLU A 844 -10.86 -34.48 -14.25
C GLU A 844 -9.34 -34.31 -14.34
N LEU A 845 -8.79 -34.30 -15.56
CA LEU A 845 -7.35 -34.08 -15.78
C LEU A 845 -6.91 -32.70 -15.28
N LYS A 846 -7.67 -31.64 -15.58
CA LYS A 846 -7.39 -30.27 -15.08
C LYS A 846 -7.48 -30.18 -13.56
N ALA A 847 -8.41 -30.90 -12.94
CA ALA A 847 -8.54 -30.95 -11.49
C ALA A 847 -7.38 -31.70 -10.84
N PHE A 848 -6.96 -32.83 -11.40
CA PHE A 848 -5.78 -33.57 -10.96
C PHE A 848 -4.50 -32.74 -11.08
N GLU A 849 -4.31 -32.02 -12.19
CA GLU A 849 -3.16 -31.13 -12.38
C GLU A 849 -3.17 -29.95 -11.40
N ARG A 850 -4.34 -29.34 -11.14
CA ARG A 850 -4.49 -28.29 -10.12
C ARG A 850 -4.18 -28.82 -8.72
N GLN A 851 -4.70 -29.99 -8.37
CA GLN A 851 -4.45 -30.59 -7.06
C GLN A 851 -2.97 -30.90 -6.87
N ARG A 852 -2.32 -31.46 -7.89
CA ARG A 852 -0.87 -31.69 -7.89
C ARG A 852 -0.07 -30.40 -7.72
N GLN A 853 -0.44 -29.33 -8.42
CA GLN A 853 0.22 -28.01 -8.27
C GLN A 853 0.02 -27.43 -6.86
N VAL A 854 -1.18 -27.57 -6.27
CA VAL A 854 -1.47 -27.17 -4.89
C VAL A 854 -0.63 -27.97 -3.90
N ASP A 855 -0.51 -29.29 -4.09
CA ASP A 855 0.27 -30.16 -3.22
C ASP A 855 1.78 -29.91 -3.34
N GLU A 856 2.31 -29.70 -4.55
CA GLU A 856 3.71 -29.31 -4.79
C GLU A 856 4.02 -27.93 -4.18
N TYR A 857 3.10 -26.98 -4.30
CA TYR A 857 3.22 -25.66 -3.66
C TYR A 857 3.18 -25.77 -2.13
N ALA A 858 2.24 -26.55 -1.59
CA ALA A 858 2.10 -26.77 -0.15
C ALA A 858 3.30 -27.52 0.45
N ALA A 859 3.87 -28.49 -0.27
CA ALA A 859 5.09 -29.19 0.14
C ALA A 859 6.32 -28.26 0.13
N SER A 860 6.47 -27.47 -0.94
CA SER A 860 7.53 -26.45 -1.04
C SER A 860 7.40 -25.37 0.04
N ARG A 861 6.17 -25.02 0.43
CA ARG A 861 5.89 -24.13 1.56
C ARG A 861 6.23 -24.77 2.89
N ARG A 862 5.86 -26.03 3.12
CA ARG A 862 6.18 -26.79 4.34
C ARG A 862 7.70 -26.91 4.53
N GLN A 863 8.45 -27.14 3.45
CA GLN A 863 9.91 -27.22 3.51
C GLN A 863 10.55 -25.87 3.84
N ARG A 864 10.17 -24.79 3.13
CA ARG A 864 10.64 -23.43 3.44
C ARG A 864 10.29 -22.99 4.86
N GLN A 865 9.12 -23.39 5.34
CA GLN A 865 8.66 -23.11 6.70
C GLN A 865 9.43 -23.91 7.75
N ALA A 866 9.74 -25.19 7.50
CA ALA A 866 10.58 -25.99 8.40
C ALA A 866 12.02 -25.46 8.51
N GLU A 867 12.59 -25.00 7.38
CA GLU A 867 13.92 -24.38 7.35
C GLU A 867 13.96 -23.02 8.06
N ALA A 868 12.89 -22.21 7.94
CA ALA A 868 12.74 -20.97 8.71
C ALA A 868 12.49 -21.24 10.21
N ASP A 869 11.70 -22.25 10.55
CA ASP A 869 11.29 -22.57 11.92
C ASP A 869 12.44 -23.10 12.79
N ALA A 870 13.46 -23.73 12.21
CA ALA A 870 14.62 -24.23 12.95
C ALA A 870 15.54 -23.09 13.46
N TYR A 871 15.46 -21.91 12.84
CA TYR A 871 16.34 -20.77 13.15
C TYR A 871 15.86 -19.93 14.35
N TRP A 872 14.56 -19.94 14.66
CA TRP A 872 13.94 -18.99 15.59
C TRP A 872 13.54 -19.53 16.95
N ARG A 873 13.49 -20.85 17.17
CA ARG A 873 12.93 -21.44 18.40
C ARG A 873 13.87 -21.24 19.60
N PRO A 874 13.55 -20.35 20.55
CA PRO A 874 14.29 -20.26 21.79
C PRO A 874 14.08 -21.53 22.61
N THR A 875 15.08 -21.93 23.39
CA THR A 875 15.01 -23.07 24.29
C THR A 875 15.10 -22.61 25.74
N TRP A 876 14.58 -23.39 26.67
CA TRP A 876 14.67 -23.04 28.09
C TRP A 876 16.12 -23.06 28.58
N ARG A 877 16.54 -21.99 29.26
CA ARG A 877 17.83 -21.98 29.94
C ARG A 877 17.83 -22.96 31.09
N ALA A 878 18.96 -23.62 31.30
CA ALA A 878 19.17 -24.43 32.50
C ALA A 878 19.05 -23.59 33.78
N ILE A 879 19.59 -22.36 33.77
CA ILE A 879 19.57 -21.41 34.88
C ILE A 879 18.98 -20.08 34.38
N GLU A 880 18.04 -19.50 35.13
CA GLU A 880 17.49 -18.17 34.81
C GLU A 880 18.54 -17.07 35.04
N LEU A 881 18.48 -16.01 34.24
CA LEU A 881 19.36 -14.85 34.44
C LEU A 881 18.81 -13.94 35.54
N ASP A 882 19.70 -13.45 36.41
CA ASP A 882 19.36 -12.51 37.49
C ASP A 882 18.89 -11.13 36.96
N ARG A 883 19.26 -10.80 35.72
CA ARG A 883 18.95 -9.52 35.05
C ARG A 883 18.66 -9.74 33.57
N ASP A 884 17.99 -8.78 32.94
CA ASP A 884 17.84 -8.77 31.48
C ASP A 884 19.21 -8.44 30.82
N PRO A 885 19.75 -9.31 29.95
CA PRO A 885 21.07 -9.14 29.34
C PRO A 885 21.20 -7.92 28.40
N GLU A 886 20.10 -7.37 27.86
CA GLU A 886 20.19 -6.18 26.99
C GLU A 886 20.14 -4.84 27.76
N PHE A 887 19.91 -4.86 29.07
CA PHE A 887 19.84 -3.66 29.90
C PHE A 887 21.22 -3.03 30.21
N GLU A 888 22.33 -3.58 29.69
CA GLU A 888 23.70 -3.08 29.90
C GLU A 888 24.19 -2.05 28.86
N SER A 889 23.36 -1.55 27.93
CA SER A 889 23.84 -0.67 26.84
C SER A 889 23.33 0.78 26.82
N TRP A 890 22.58 1.25 27.84
CA TRP A 890 22.11 2.65 27.90
C TRP A 890 22.08 3.23 29.33
N GLN A 891 23.21 3.14 30.05
CA GLN A 891 23.49 4.02 31.18
C GLN A 891 24.44 5.14 30.79
#